data_AF-A0A9W4WP69-F1
#
_entry.id   AF-A0A9W4WP69-F1
#
_cell.length_a   1.000
_cell.length_b   1.000
_cell.length_c   1.000
_cell.angle_alpha   90.00
_cell.angle_beta   90.00
_cell.angle_gamma   90.00
#
_symmetry.space_group_name_H-M   'P 1'
#
loop_
_entity.id
_entity.type
_entity.pdbx_description
1 polymer ?
#
loop_
_entity_poly.entity_id
_entity_poly.type
_entity_poly.pdbx_seq_one_letter_code
_entity_poly.pdbx_strand_id
1 'polypeptide(L)'
;MVRKTNAPKKRGRGFKPSERYTNRLNKILVEYPDGPQVLREILQNSDDSKSTEQIFILDHNSYSTDSLLEPDVDNYHNSDLKLDRYQGPALLAKNNTVFEKRDFQSLLSLANSEKRDQFDKIGVMGVGFNSIYHVTDSPSFITGDTYVILDPHEWYFDGGVEFDIVKENLVEDFPDQLAPFKISSLGISFDGSFKRFNGTMFRYPLRTKEDSRDSEIYKKIYEPEEVLDMFRIFYEKESINCLLFLKYVEKITFYELKKGATEPDLLYEIKLENAAQVREQRRLIVESIVPMMESLISGHHSDIKQLESSYVASFCRKRGVQEEESDQWLILNYLDNLLEAESYYQKTFSKSIGEHKFIPNVGLAVPLKNLESTGRLFCFLPLPISMPFLVSVHGYFANREFTKRIGWDTHPSVNMVLGQLKFCCDSVANRQPPEELKTVCDEIYKHMSKNIFEAKNNAEFNNMKRYLENKSWILCGNKFYSADKVVFRLFGEFKDKDSLIVELPIEYTSNYKTFFKDMGVRDEIGVKDLILIIKSTVEGNKDRVLLIDEIKRVIQILEQISRKQRDNKRDRNDPENADDAKAKRFSVIVDERNTHTSKNSLLSQEMVDLQGPALWIYNDVEFTDRDFRSLIKLGKGSKSNEEETIGRFGTGFNCAFHITDLPSIVSGKYIAFLDPNAKFLPAQGYPPRRRRGTRINFIEKEFKKCFSDQCYPYEAIEGCDLSKEFKGTLFRLPLRTINSARKSEISNKPVDIRKILQVFSEVRGNKEMLFLRNIESCSLFHMKNQSINKIWEANIDISDLDRKIRKSVIDKMQTYQLTIELDVNNRKALNTSEEWLLCTGGHEDIKLKQEIKQISKEIGLKVNIKNRTVIPNKSLNDFVRADELYDRNEPLFHKIFANEDKFLPLELQNRVCLEALGRIGLKRLVNQQTFIECAVEIKSQIESGEFPPGVVKDRANYL
;
A
#
# COMPACT_ATOMS: atom_id res chain seq x y z
N MET A 1 51.40 60.14 33.95
CA MET A 1 50.96 59.22 32.89
C MET A 1 50.91 57.80 33.43
N VAL A 2 49.74 57.29 33.82
CA VAL A 2 49.51 55.84 33.97
C VAL A 2 48.08 55.59 33.50
N ARG A 3 47.93 54.91 32.35
CA ARG A 3 46.64 54.56 31.75
C ARG A 3 45.99 53.46 32.60
N LYS A 4 44.86 53.77 33.24
CA LYS A 4 43.92 52.76 33.74
C LYS A 4 43.21 52.11 32.54
N THR A 5 43.49 50.83 32.30
CA THR A 5 42.72 50.01 31.38
C THR A 5 41.41 49.61 32.07
N ASN A 6 40.33 50.31 31.72
CA ASN A 6 38.97 49.88 32.02
C ASN A 6 38.64 48.65 31.15
N ALA A 7 38.92 47.45 31.65
CA ALA A 7 38.27 46.25 31.13
C ALA A 7 36.82 46.25 31.64
N PRO A 8 35.80 46.18 30.77
CA PRO A 8 34.41 46.14 31.21
C PRO A 8 34.16 44.82 31.96
N LYS A 9 33.56 44.90 33.16
CA LYS A 9 32.96 43.74 33.83
C LYS A 9 32.06 43.03 32.81
N LYS A 10 32.30 41.73 32.55
CA LYS A 10 31.48 40.89 31.66
C LYS A 10 30.00 41.04 32.05
N ARG A 11 29.26 41.87 31.31
CA ARG A 11 27.79 41.98 31.30
C ARG A 11 27.24 41.25 30.06
N GLY A 12 27.69 40.01 29.86
CA GLY A 12 27.14 39.12 28.84
C GLY A 12 26.59 37.89 29.53
N ARG A 13 25.34 37.51 29.25
CA ARG A 13 24.82 36.18 29.62
C ARG A 13 25.60 35.15 28.79
N GLY A 14 26.09 34.09 29.44
CA GLY A 14 26.68 32.97 28.72
C GLY A 14 25.63 32.38 27.77
N PHE A 15 25.94 32.31 26.48
CA PHE A 15 25.14 31.63 25.49
C PHE A 15 25.71 30.22 25.32
N LYS A 16 25.07 29.24 25.98
CA LYS A 16 25.31 27.81 25.77
C LYS A 16 23.96 27.22 25.35
N PRO A 17 23.76 26.92 24.05
CA PRO A 17 22.59 26.17 23.63
C PRO A 17 22.59 24.79 24.33
N SER A 18 21.54 24.49 25.09
CA SER A 18 21.26 23.14 25.62
C SER A 18 19.94 22.64 25.04
N GLU A 19 19.88 21.35 24.73
CA GLU A 19 18.63 20.68 24.34
C GLU A 19 17.87 20.24 25.59
N ARG A 20 16.55 20.49 25.65
CA ARG A 20 15.69 19.98 26.73
C ARG A 20 15.70 18.45 26.74
N TYR A 21 15.75 17.84 27.92
CA TYR A 21 15.80 16.38 28.07
C TYR A 21 14.57 15.69 27.45
N THR A 22 13.39 16.30 27.55
CA THR A 22 12.14 15.87 26.91
C THR A 22 12.26 15.68 25.40
N ASN A 23 12.86 16.64 24.68
CA ASN A 23 13.09 16.58 23.24
C ASN A 23 14.05 15.44 22.85
N ARG A 24 15.06 15.20 23.68
CA ARG A 24 16.00 14.10 23.47
C ARG A 24 15.33 12.75 23.67
N LEU A 25 14.52 12.60 24.73
CA LEU A 25 13.72 11.40 24.96
C LEU A 25 12.76 11.16 23.79
N ASN A 26 12.05 12.19 23.33
CA ASN A 26 11.17 12.07 22.16
C ASN A 26 11.90 11.52 20.93
N LYS A 27 13.09 12.06 20.60
CA LYS A 27 13.91 11.55 19.50
C LYS A 27 14.32 10.08 19.68
N ILE A 28 14.69 9.70 20.90
CA ILE A 28 15.02 8.31 21.24
C ILE A 28 13.79 7.41 21.01
N LEU A 29 12.62 7.80 21.50
CA LEU A 29 11.38 7.03 21.34
C LEU A 29 10.92 6.91 19.89
N VAL A 30 11.25 7.88 19.02
CA VAL A 30 11.00 7.75 17.58
C VAL A 30 11.89 6.69 16.93
N GLU A 31 13.14 6.54 17.41
CA GLU A 31 14.08 5.53 16.90
C GLU A 31 13.87 4.14 17.53
N TYR A 32 13.24 4.05 18.70
CA TYR A 32 13.02 2.80 19.44
C TYR A 32 11.56 2.30 19.31
N PRO A 33 11.33 1.10 18.76
CA PRO A 33 9.98 0.59 18.56
C PRO A 33 9.24 0.36 19.88
N ASP A 34 7.96 0.72 19.87
CA ASP A 34 7.01 0.58 20.97
C ASP A 34 6.52 -0.89 21.13
N GLY A 35 5.89 -1.22 22.26
CA GLY A 35 5.28 -2.53 22.56
C GLY A 35 6.18 -3.46 23.40
N PRO A 36 6.20 -4.79 23.14
CA PRO A 36 6.93 -5.77 23.96
C PRO A 36 8.44 -5.52 24.12
N GLN A 37 9.04 -4.65 23.29
CA GLN A 37 10.41 -4.19 23.45
C GLN A 37 10.65 -3.56 24.83
N VAL A 38 9.67 -2.83 25.39
CA VAL A 38 9.81 -2.20 26.71
C VAL A 38 10.08 -3.27 27.79
N LEU A 39 9.37 -4.40 27.72
CA LEU A 39 9.56 -5.52 28.65
C LEU A 39 10.94 -6.18 28.47
N ARG A 40 11.44 -6.26 27.23
CA ARG A 40 12.79 -6.74 26.92
C ARG A 40 13.87 -5.86 27.57
N GLU A 41 13.75 -4.54 27.45
CA GLU A 41 14.71 -3.61 28.05
C GLU A 41 14.70 -3.69 29.58
N ILE A 42 13.52 -3.78 30.20
CA ILE A 42 13.40 -3.98 31.66
C ILE A 42 14.04 -5.31 32.09
N LEU A 43 13.78 -6.39 31.36
CA LEU A 43 14.37 -7.69 31.63
C LEU A 43 15.91 -7.66 31.52
N GLN A 44 16.44 -6.96 30.52
CA GLN A 44 17.89 -6.79 30.37
C GLN A 44 18.50 -6.01 31.53
N ASN A 45 17.84 -4.93 31.98
CA ASN A 45 18.30 -4.16 33.13
C ASN A 45 18.39 -5.02 34.40
N SER A 46 17.43 -5.94 34.58
CA SER A 46 17.45 -6.89 35.70
C SER A 46 18.55 -7.95 35.57
N ASP A 47 18.87 -8.42 34.36
CA ASP A 47 20.02 -9.31 34.15
C ASP A 47 21.35 -8.58 34.40
N ASP A 48 21.47 -7.33 33.95
CA ASP A 48 22.66 -6.47 34.14
C ASP A 48 22.86 -6.07 35.61
N SER A 49 21.78 -6.01 36.40
CA SER A 49 21.85 -5.84 37.86
C SER A 49 22.14 -7.14 38.60
N LYS A 50 22.31 -8.26 37.88
CA LYS A 50 22.54 -9.62 38.39
C LYS A 50 21.34 -10.22 39.13
N SER A 51 20.13 -9.77 38.79
CA SER A 51 18.91 -10.32 39.37
C SER A 51 18.62 -11.71 38.83
N THR A 52 18.07 -12.57 39.69
CA THR A 52 17.67 -13.93 39.29
C THR A 52 16.20 -14.02 38.89
N GLU A 53 15.40 -12.99 39.15
CA GLU A 53 13.96 -12.99 38.88
C GLU A 53 13.48 -11.62 38.41
N GLN A 54 12.64 -11.62 37.37
CA GLN A 54 11.89 -10.45 36.93
C GLN A 54 10.39 -10.71 37.07
N ILE A 55 9.69 -9.81 37.75
CA ILE A 55 8.24 -9.84 37.95
C ILE A 55 7.63 -8.63 37.26
N PHE A 56 6.64 -8.86 36.39
CA PHE A 56 5.82 -7.81 35.79
C PHE A 56 4.41 -7.89 36.34
N ILE A 57 3.83 -6.73 36.68
CA ILE A 57 2.48 -6.65 37.24
C ILE A 57 1.74 -5.53 36.53
N LEU A 58 0.54 -5.80 36.02
CA LEU A 58 -0.37 -4.75 35.63
C LEU A 58 -1.30 -4.44 36.82
N ASP A 59 -1.16 -3.24 37.37
CA ASP A 59 -2.00 -2.74 38.45
C ASP A 59 -3.13 -1.88 37.90
N HIS A 60 -4.38 -2.33 38.09
CA HIS A 60 -5.58 -1.61 37.66
C HIS A 60 -6.10 -0.60 38.70
N ASN A 61 -5.47 -0.52 39.88
CA ASN A 61 -5.96 0.32 40.96
C ASN A 61 -5.76 1.81 40.68
N SER A 62 -6.53 2.61 41.39
CA SER A 62 -6.31 4.04 41.54
C SER A 62 -6.29 4.34 43.02
N TYR A 63 -5.23 4.99 43.48
CA TYR A 63 -4.95 5.21 44.89
C TYR A 63 -5.45 6.58 45.34
N SER A 64 -5.60 6.73 46.66
CA SER A 64 -5.94 8.02 47.26
C SER A 64 -4.88 9.07 46.92
N THR A 65 -5.29 10.35 46.97
CA THR A 65 -4.47 11.52 46.63
C THR A 65 -4.45 12.55 47.76
N ASP A 66 -4.94 12.16 48.94
CA ASP A 66 -5.07 13.03 50.10
C ASP A 66 -3.71 13.33 50.74
N SER A 67 -2.77 12.39 50.69
CA SER A 67 -1.46 12.49 51.34
C SER A 67 -0.30 12.14 50.38
N LEU A 68 0.00 13.07 49.48
CA LEU A 68 1.09 12.99 48.49
C LEU A 68 2.20 13.98 48.81
N LEU A 69 3.40 13.75 48.25
CA LEU A 69 4.52 14.70 48.36
C LEU A 69 4.17 16.04 47.70
N GLU A 70 4.60 17.14 48.33
CA GLU A 70 4.44 18.49 47.78
C GLU A 70 5.64 18.86 46.88
N PRO A 71 5.41 19.45 45.69
CA PRO A 71 6.49 19.87 44.79
C PRO A 71 7.20 21.14 45.28
N ASP A 72 8.44 21.36 44.82
CA ASP A 72 9.22 22.57 45.16
C ASP A 72 8.64 23.81 44.44
N VAL A 73 7.76 24.52 45.15
CA VAL A 73 6.95 25.65 44.63
C VAL A 73 7.75 26.91 44.32
N ASP A 74 9.00 27.03 44.78
CA ASP A 74 9.75 28.29 44.68
C ASP A 74 10.47 28.50 43.32
N ASN A 75 10.57 27.47 42.46
CA ASN A 75 11.41 27.52 41.25
C ASN A 75 10.72 27.23 39.90
N TYR A 76 9.45 26.82 39.84
CA TYR A 76 8.84 26.28 38.60
C TYR A 76 7.47 26.88 38.23
N HIS A 77 7.23 27.04 36.92
CA HIS A 77 6.15 27.86 36.34
C HIS A 77 4.73 27.24 36.36
N ASN A 78 4.54 26.02 36.90
CA ASN A 78 3.26 25.30 36.91
C ASN A 78 2.81 24.94 38.36
N SER A 79 2.72 25.95 39.23
CA SER A 79 2.54 25.86 40.68
C SER A 79 1.17 25.34 41.19
N ASP A 80 0.34 24.75 40.33
CA ASP A 80 -1.01 24.23 40.70
C ASP A 80 -1.13 22.70 40.61
N LEU A 81 -0.06 21.99 40.22
CA LEU A 81 -0.10 20.55 39.92
C LEU A 81 0.32 19.72 41.15
N LYS A 82 -0.50 18.72 41.53
CA LYS A 82 -0.15 17.68 42.51
C LYS A 82 0.32 16.41 41.78
N LEU A 83 1.00 15.50 42.47
CA LEU A 83 1.39 14.18 41.93
C LEU A 83 0.20 13.21 41.71
N ASP A 84 -1.04 13.70 41.85
CA ASP A 84 -2.27 12.91 41.82
C ASP A 84 -2.49 12.20 40.49
N ARG A 85 -2.08 12.79 39.37
CA ARG A 85 -2.14 12.17 38.03
C ARG A 85 -1.39 10.85 37.92
N TYR A 86 -0.40 10.58 38.78
CA TYR A 86 0.40 9.36 38.76
C TYR A 86 -0.13 8.24 39.70
N GLN A 87 -1.26 8.47 40.36
CA GLN A 87 -1.89 7.52 41.29
C GLN A 87 -2.85 6.53 40.59
N GLY A 88 -2.97 6.57 39.26
CA GLY A 88 -3.82 5.68 38.48
C GLY A 88 -3.21 4.29 38.18
N PRO A 89 -3.78 3.55 37.22
CA PRO A 89 -3.26 2.25 36.76
C PRO A 89 -1.79 2.34 36.31
N ALA A 90 -1.03 1.28 36.54
CA ALA A 90 0.41 1.27 36.27
C ALA A 90 0.94 -0.10 35.85
N LEU A 91 2.01 -0.10 35.06
CA LEU A 91 2.88 -1.26 34.91
C LEU A 91 3.92 -1.24 36.03
N LEU A 92 4.02 -2.31 36.82
CA LEU A 92 5.07 -2.50 37.82
C LEU A 92 6.10 -3.52 37.32
N ALA A 93 7.36 -3.28 37.65
CA ALA A 93 8.46 -4.20 37.38
C ALA A 93 9.32 -4.37 38.62
N LYS A 94 9.36 -5.60 39.17
CA LYS A 94 10.14 -5.94 40.35
C LYS A 94 11.26 -6.91 40.03
N ASN A 95 12.43 -6.67 40.60
CA ASN A 95 13.56 -7.59 40.60
C ASN A 95 14.12 -7.74 42.03
N ASN A 96 14.96 -8.75 42.25
CA ASN A 96 15.48 -9.10 43.58
C ASN A 96 16.87 -8.51 43.89
N THR A 97 17.25 -7.43 43.20
CA THR A 97 18.53 -6.73 43.41
C THR A 97 18.29 -5.32 43.90
N VAL A 98 19.17 -4.82 44.76
CA VAL A 98 19.10 -3.45 45.30
C VAL A 98 20.11 -2.57 44.53
N PHE A 99 19.69 -1.38 44.13
CA PHE A 99 20.58 -0.41 43.47
C PHE A 99 21.74 0.00 44.39
N GLU A 100 22.94 0.02 43.84
CA GLU A 100 24.12 0.58 44.48
C GLU A 100 24.33 2.04 44.06
N LYS A 101 25.14 2.81 44.81
CA LYS A 101 25.45 4.22 44.49
C LYS A 101 25.90 4.45 43.04
N ARG A 102 26.61 3.48 42.45
CA ARG A 102 27.06 3.54 41.05
C ARG A 102 25.91 3.39 40.05
N ASP A 103 24.86 2.67 40.40
CA ASP A 103 23.66 2.52 39.56
C ASP A 103 22.87 3.84 39.53
N PHE A 104 22.76 4.55 40.65
CA PHE A 104 22.19 5.91 40.70
C PHE A 104 22.99 6.90 39.85
N GLN A 105 24.33 6.90 39.95
CA GLN A 105 25.19 7.72 39.08
C GLN A 105 25.02 7.34 37.60
N SER A 106 24.76 6.06 37.31
CA SER A 106 24.52 5.55 35.97
C SER A 106 23.15 5.95 35.41
N LEU A 107 22.17 6.18 36.28
CA LEU A 107 20.83 6.70 35.97
C LEU A 107 20.86 8.22 35.73
N LEU A 108 21.62 8.98 36.52
CA LEU A 108 21.78 10.44 36.34
C LEU A 108 22.62 10.77 35.09
N SER A 109 23.53 9.87 34.68
CA SER A 109 24.37 10.03 33.48
C SER A 109 23.73 9.50 32.20
N LEU A 110 22.42 9.19 32.17
CA LEU A 110 21.72 8.75 30.95
C LEU A 110 21.84 9.75 29.77
N ALA A 111 22.20 11.02 30.05
CA ALA A 111 22.50 12.04 29.04
C ALA A 111 23.96 12.00 28.51
N ASN A 112 24.94 11.42 29.21
CA ASN A 112 26.35 11.41 28.84
C ASN A 112 26.86 9.99 28.60
N SER A 113 27.13 9.66 27.34
CA SER A 113 27.50 8.34 26.82
C SER A 113 28.92 7.86 27.16
N GLU A 114 29.55 8.36 28.22
CA GLU A 114 30.95 8.04 28.57
C GLU A 114 31.04 6.99 29.68
N LYS A 115 30.42 5.81 29.49
CA LYS A 115 30.58 4.67 30.42
C LYS A 115 31.73 3.78 29.96
N ARG A 116 32.99 4.12 30.24
CA ARG A 116 34.17 3.36 29.75
C ARG A 116 34.48 2.05 30.50
N ASP A 117 33.98 1.88 31.73
CA ASP A 117 34.52 0.83 32.64
C ASP A 117 33.55 -0.33 32.98
N GLN A 118 32.42 -0.46 32.27
CA GLN A 118 31.43 -1.54 32.49
C GLN A 118 31.38 -2.47 31.26
N PHE A 119 32.20 -3.53 31.25
CA PHE A 119 32.35 -4.47 30.13
C PHE A 119 31.37 -5.66 30.17
N ASP A 120 30.84 -5.98 31.34
CA ASP A 120 29.86 -7.04 31.58
C ASP A 120 28.40 -6.57 31.36
N LYS A 121 28.15 -5.25 31.42
CA LYS A 121 26.86 -4.59 31.19
C LYS A 121 26.71 -4.12 29.73
N ILE A 122 25.53 -4.30 29.17
CA ILE A 122 25.31 -4.29 27.70
C ILE A 122 24.89 -2.91 27.17
N GLY A 123 24.56 -1.99 28.08
CA GLY A 123 24.26 -0.60 27.76
C GLY A 123 25.48 0.20 27.32
N VAL A 124 25.94 0.02 26.07
CA VAL A 124 26.95 0.89 25.43
C VAL A 124 26.45 2.35 25.36
N MET A 125 25.15 2.62 25.54
CA MET A 125 24.62 4.00 25.56
C MET A 125 23.55 4.32 26.63
N GLY A 126 23.16 3.40 27.53
CA GLY A 126 22.10 3.69 28.52
C GLY A 126 20.74 4.10 27.92
N VAL A 127 20.53 3.95 26.62
CA VAL A 127 19.32 4.40 25.92
C VAL A 127 18.13 3.46 26.16
N GLY A 128 18.39 2.19 26.49
CA GLY A 128 17.36 1.15 26.70
C GLY A 128 16.38 1.46 27.82
N PHE A 129 16.84 2.05 28.93
CA PHE A 129 15.96 2.52 30.01
C PHE A 129 14.95 3.55 29.50
N ASN A 130 15.34 4.44 28.58
CA ASN A 130 14.45 5.48 28.07
C ASN A 130 13.23 4.91 27.32
N SER A 131 13.24 3.63 26.91
CA SER A 131 12.06 2.99 26.30
C SER A 131 10.84 2.96 27.22
N ILE A 132 11.00 3.03 28.55
CA ILE A 132 9.87 3.07 29.48
C ILE A 132 8.98 4.30 29.27
N TYR A 133 9.51 5.35 28.63
CA TYR A 133 8.77 6.58 28.39
C TYR A 133 7.74 6.46 27.26
N HIS A 134 7.71 5.33 26.54
CA HIS A 134 6.54 4.97 25.73
C HIS A 134 5.28 4.81 26.59
N VAL A 135 5.43 4.29 27.82
CA VAL A 135 4.32 3.93 28.71
C VAL A 135 3.99 5.05 29.70
N THR A 136 5.01 5.71 30.26
CA THR A 136 4.86 6.69 31.34
C THR A 136 5.64 7.98 31.09
N ASP A 137 5.27 9.08 31.75
CA ASP A 137 6.04 10.34 31.75
C ASP A 137 6.92 10.51 32.98
N SER A 138 6.55 9.90 34.11
CA SER A 138 7.28 10.00 35.37
C SER A 138 7.31 8.63 36.07
N PRO A 139 8.35 7.82 35.82
CA PRO A 139 8.53 6.57 36.54
C PRO A 139 9.01 6.84 37.97
N SER A 140 8.60 6.00 38.90
CA SER A 140 9.08 6.00 40.28
C SER A 140 9.49 4.60 40.72
N PHE A 141 10.35 4.48 41.73
CA PHE A 141 10.76 3.17 42.22
C PHE A 141 11.23 3.18 43.67
N ILE A 142 11.13 2.00 44.30
CA ILE A 142 11.70 1.72 45.61
C ILE A 142 12.85 0.73 45.46
N THR A 143 13.97 0.99 46.12
CA THR A 143 15.12 0.10 46.19
C THR A 143 15.76 0.19 47.57
N GLY A 144 15.83 -0.92 48.32
CA GLY A 144 16.34 -0.85 49.68
C GLY A 144 15.44 0.00 50.58
N ASP A 145 16.02 1.06 51.12
CA ASP A 145 15.42 2.10 51.97
C ASP A 145 15.14 3.40 51.20
N THR A 146 15.37 3.41 49.89
CA THR A 146 15.28 4.60 49.05
C THR A 146 14.04 4.58 48.17
N TYR A 147 13.34 5.71 48.08
CA TYR A 147 12.29 6.00 47.11
C TYR A 147 12.76 7.07 46.13
N VAL A 148 12.49 6.90 44.84
CA VAL A 148 12.95 7.79 43.77
C VAL A 148 11.82 8.11 42.82
N ILE A 149 11.73 9.37 42.41
CA ILE A 149 10.86 9.82 41.32
C ILE A 149 11.74 10.42 40.23
N LEU A 150 11.52 10.01 38.98
CA LEU A 150 12.13 10.66 37.82
C LEU A 150 11.11 11.58 37.17
N ASP A 151 11.47 12.84 36.96
CA ASP A 151 10.60 13.85 36.37
C ASP A 151 11.30 14.56 35.22
N PRO A 152 11.43 13.91 34.06
CA PRO A 152 12.13 14.46 32.90
C PRO A 152 11.49 15.72 32.31
N HIS A 153 10.22 16.00 32.64
CA HIS A 153 9.53 17.23 32.23
C HIS A 153 9.86 18.42 33.13
N GLU A 154 10.45 18.17 34.30
CA GLU A 154 10.66 19.17 35.34
C GLU A 154 9.34 19.86 35.74
N TRP A 155 8.26 19.09 35.82
CA TRP A 155 6.95 19.59 36.24
C TRP A 155 6.87 19.84 37.75
N TYR A 156 7.57 19.01 38.54
CA TYR A 156 7.54 18.94 40.00
C TYR A 156 8.93 19.03 40.63
N PHE A 157 9.96 18.48 39.97
CA PHE A 157 11.33 18.40 40.48
C PHE A 157 12.37 18.75 39.40
N ASP A 158 13.62 19.07 39.80
CA ASP A 158 14.74 19.34 38.89
C ASP A 158 15.25 18.05 38.21
N GLY A 159 14.42 17.44 37.37
CA GLY A 159 14.68 16.18 36.66
C GLY A 159 14.33 14.92 37.45
N GLY A 160 14.19 15.04 38.77
CA GLY A 160 13.82 13.96 39.69
C GLY A 160 14.23 14.24 41.13
N VAL A 161 13.86 13.34 42.04
CA VAL A 161 14.14 13.46 43.49
C VAL A 161 14.35 12.08 44.13
N GLU A 162 15.19 12.02 45.16
CA GLU A 162 15.50 10.84 45.96
C GLU A 162 15.16 11.11 47.42
N PHE A 163 14.50 10.15 48.08
CA PHE A 163 14.12 10.20 49.49
C PHE A 163 14.53 8.93 50.23
N ASP A 164 14.92 9.07 51.49
CA ASP A 164 15.07 7.94 52.42
C ASP A 164 13.75 7.67 53.14
N ILE A 165 13.12 6.53 52.84
CA ILE A 165 11.78 6.17 53.31
C ILE A 165 11.70 6.19 54.85
N VAL A 166 12.77 5.77 55.52
CA VAL A 166 12.80 5.61 56.98
C VAL A 166 13.20 6.91 57.67
N LYS A 167 14.28 7.56 57.20
CA LYS A 167 14.76 8.80 57.84
C LYS A 167 13.81 9.97 57.66
N GLU A 168 13.08 10.00 56.56
CA GLU A 168 12.15 11.07 56.21
C GLU A 168 10.69 10.69 56.51
N ASN A 169 10.47 9.58 57.23
CA ASN A 169 9.17 9.13 57.73
C ASN A 169 8.05 9.06 56.67
N LEU A 170 8.40 8.77 55.41
CA LEU A 170 7.48 8.87 54.27
C LEU A 170 6.22 8.00 54.41
N VAL A 171 6.32 6.88 55.13
CA VAL A 171 5.20 5.95 55.34
C VAL A 171 4.10 6.58 56.19
N GLU A 172 4.46 7.39 57.18
CA GLU A 172 3.49 8.06 58.07
C GLU A 172 3.03 9.40 57.48
N ASP A 173 3.97 10.14 56.88
CA ASP A 173 3.71 11.51 56.40
C ASP A 173 3.03 11.52 55.01
N PHE A 174 3.33 10.53 54.16
CA PHE A 174 2.83 10.41 52.79
C PHE A 174 2.35 8.98 52.42
N PRO A 175 1.47 8.34 53.20
CA PRO A 175 1.01 6.97 52.97
C PRO A 175 0.43 6.73 51.59
N ASP A 176 -0.27 7.70 51.00
CA ASP A 176 -0.88 7.54 49.68
C ASP A 176 0.17 7.49 48.56
N GLN A 177 1.31 8.16 48.75
CA GLN A 177 2.43 8.15 47.80
C GLN A 177 3.07 6.76 47.67
N LEU A 178 3.14 6.01 48.78
CA LEU A 178 3.76 4.69 48.86
C LEU A 178 2.76 3.53 48.76
N ALA A 179 1.46 3.79 48.96
CA ALA A 179 0.39 2.79 48.84
C ALA A 179 0.49 1.93 47.57
N PRO A 180 0.85 2.46 46.39
CA PRO A 180 0.94 1.65 45.18
C PRO A 180 2.07 0.62 45.16
N PHE A 181 3.02 0.69 46.10
CA PHE A 181 4.08 -0.31 46.25
C PHE A 181 3.74 -1.40 47.27
N LYS A 182 2.60 -1.28 47.97
CA LYS A 182 2.20 -2.20 49.05
C LYS A 182 1.62 -3.50 48.49
N ILE A 183 2.49 -4.45 48.15
CA ILE A 183 2.11 -5.80 47.69
C ILE A 183 2.77 -6.83 48.61
N SER A 184 2.00 -7.33 49.58
CA SER A 184 2.54 -8.11 50.69
C SER A 184 3.11 -9.46 50.25
N SER A 185 2.47 -10.12 49.27
CA SER A 185 2.98 -11.36 48.66
C SER A 185 4.35 -11.22 47.98
N LEU A 186 4.77 -9.99 47.65
CA LEU A 186 6.06 -9.71 47.02
C LEU A 186 7.10 -9.15 47.99
N GLY A 187 6.80 -9.14 49.30
CA GLY A 187 7.73 -8.76 50.35
C GLY A 187 7.88 -7.26 50.55
N ILE A 188 6.93 -6.45 50.06
CA ILE A 188 6.81 -5.03 50.41
C ILE A 188 5.56 -4.86 51.26
N SER A 189 5.78 -4.52 52.52
CA SER A 189 4.72 -4.13 53.43
C SER A 189 5.13 -2.90 54.22
N PHE A 190 4.15 -2.01 54.42
CA PHE A 190 4.28 -0.78 55.18
C PHE A 190 3.48 -0.85 56.50
N ASP A 191 3.13 -2.06 56.95
CA ASP A 191 2.53 -2.26 58.27
C ASP A 191 3.63 -2.32 59.36
N GLY A 192 3.62 -1.35 60.28
CA GLY A 192 4.65 -1.21 61.31
C GLY A 192 5.89 -0.43 60.83
N SER A 193 7.06 -0.66 61.44
CA SER A 193 8.30 0.02 61.05
C SER A 193 8.87 -0.61 59.77
N PHE A 194 8.60 -0.03 58.60
CA PHE A 194 9.31 -0.37 57.37
C PHE A 194 10.83 -0.26 57.63
N LYS A 195 11.59 -1.34 57.37
CA LYS A 195 13.04 -1.36 57.63
C LYS A 195 13.87 -1.25 56.36
N ARG A 196 13.60 -2.12 55.38
CA ARG A 196 14.32 -2.18 54.11
C ARG A 196 13.62 -3.16 53.17
N PHE A 197 13.47 -2.80 51.90
CA PHE A 197 13.05 -3.71 50.84
C PHE A 197 14.26 -4.38 50.18
N ASN A 198 14.31 -5.71 50.18
CA ASN A 198 15.41 -6.46 49.58
C ASN A 198 15.15 -6.73 48.07
N GLY A 199 15.17 -5.66 47.30
CA GLY A 199 14.99 -5.68 45.86
C GLY A 199 14.78 -4.28 45.30
N THR A 200 14.37 -4.23 44.03
CA THR A 200 13.96 -2.99 43.36
C THR A 200 12.60 -3.18 42.73
N MET A 201 11.68 -2.25 42.93
CA MET A 201 10.37 -2.25 42.30
C MET A 201 10.11 -0.90 41.64
N PHE A 202 9.99 -0.92 40.32
CA PHE A 202 9.59 0.21 39.52
C PHE A 202 8.08 0.25 39.35
N ARG A 203 7.55 1.47 39.32
CA ARG A 203 6.19 1.82 38.97
C ARG A 203 6.21 2.74 37.77
N TYR A 204 5.47 2.35 36.74
CA TYR A 204 5.28 3.10 35.51
C TYR A 204 3.78 3.46 35.37
N PRO A 205 3.33 4.59 35.94
CA PRO A 205 1.95 5.04 35.80
C PRO A 205 1.58 5.19 34.31
N LEU A 206 0.47 4.58 33.89
CA LEU A 206 0.05 4.62 32.49
C LEU A 206 -0.38 6.05 32.14
N ARG A 207 0.17 6.59 31.06
CA ARG A 207 -0.14 7.94 30.59
C ARG A 207 -1.63 8.11 30.31
N THR A 208 -2.25 9.12 30.91
CA THR A 208 -3.67 9.42 30.69
C THR A 208 -3.89 10.32 29.46
N LYS A 209 -5.17 10.57 29.13
CA LYS A 209 -5.55 11.53 28.07
C LYS A 209 -5.12 12.96 28.36
N GLU A 210 -5.04 13.33 29.64
CA GLU A 210 -4.60 14.65 30.06
C GLU A 210 -3.08 14.75 29.93
N ASP A 211 -2.35 13.77 30.47
CA ASP A 211 -0.89 13.69 30.38
C ASP A 211 -0.41 13.69 28.91
N SER A 212 -1.10 12.98 28.02
CA SER A 212 -0.78 12.99 26.58
C SER A 212 -0.86 14.38 25.95
N ARG A 213 -1.80 15.24 26.37
CA ARG A 213 -1.87 16.62 25.84
C ARG A 213 -0.65 17.43 26.26
N ASP A 214 -0.22 17.26 27.51
CA ASP A 214 0.84 18.06 28.13
C ASP A 214 2.24 17.51 27.83
N SER A 215 2.40 16.20 27.65
CA SER A 215 3.71 15.54 27.52
C SER A 215 4.46 15.94 26.24
N GLU A 216 5.61 16.60 26.40
CA GLU A 216 6.62 16.82 25.37
C GLU A 216 7.40 15.53 24.98
N ILE A 217 7.28 14.43 25.72
CA ILE A 217 8.08 13.20 25.50
C ILE A 217 7.40 12.26 24.51
N TYR A 218 6.14 11.90 24.74
CA TYR A 218 5.40 11.00 23.86
C TYR A 218 3.89 11.22 23.96
N LYS A 219 3.17 11.02 22.84
CA LYS A 219 1.73 11.31 22.76
C LYS A 219 0.83 10.07 22.88
N LYS A 220 1.38 8.86 22.73
CA LYS A 220 0.59 7.62 22.80
C LYS A 220 0.13 7.34 24.23
N ILE A 221 -1.11 6.88 24.34
CA ILE A 221 -1.74 6.42 25.58
C ILE A 221 -1.75 4.89 25.57
N TYR A 222 -1.53 4.27 26.73
CA TYR A 222 -1.63 2.84 26.92
C TYR A 222 -2.86 2.53 27.78
N GLU A 223 -3.82 1.83 27.21
CA GLU A 223 -4.91 1.25 27.99
C GLU A 223 -4.43 -0.04 28.68
N PRO A 224 -4.97 -0.41 29.87
CA PRO A 224 -4.57 -1.64 30.57
C PRO A 224 -4.62 -2.90 29.70
N GLU A 225 -5.62 -3.01 28.82
CA GLU A 225 -5.76 -4.12 27.88
C GLU A 225 -4.58 -4.23 26.90
N GLU A 226 -3.98 -3.11 26.47
CA GLU A 226 -2.80 -3.12 25.62
C GLU A 226 -1.57 -3.65 26.36
N VAL A 227 -1.46 -3.42 27.67
CA VAL A 227 -0.39 -3.97 28.50
C VAL A 227 -0.59 -5.48 28.72
N LEU A 228 -1.83 -5.93 28.92
CA LEU A 228 -2.16 -7.37 28.95
C LEU A 228 -1.82 -8.05 27.62
N ASP A 229 -2.09 -7.38 26.50
CA ASP A 229 -1.69 -7.82 25.17
C ASP A 229 -0.17 -7.90 25.04
N MET A 230 0.59 -6.95 25.58
CA MET A 230 2.05 -7.02 25.65
C MET A 230 2.52 -8.25 26.43
N PHE A 231 1.93 -8.55 27.60
CA PHE A 231 2.26 -9.74 28.38
C PHE A 231 1.97 -11.03 27.61
N ARG A 232 0.80 -11.12 26.97
CA ARG A 232 0.42 -12.27 26.14
C ARG A 232 1.38 -12.45 24.96
N ILE A 233 1.66 -11.39 24.22
CA ILE A 233 2.58 -11.44 23.06
C ILE A 233 3.98 -11.84 23.51
N PHE A 234 4.48 -11.28 24.62
CA PHE A 234 5.77 -11.66 25.18
C PHE A 234 5.81 -13.15 25.51
N TYR A 235 4.81 -13.66 26.23
CA TYR A 235 4.73 -15.07 26.61
C TYR A 235 4.61 -16.02 25.41
N GLU A 236 3.86 -15.64 24.37
CA GLU A 236 3.58 -16.48 23.20
C GLU A 236 4.67 -16.43 22.12
N LYS A 237 5.29 -15.26 21.89
CA LYS A 237 6.23 -15.03 20.77
C LYS A 237 7.69 -15.06 21.19
N GLU A 238 7.99 -14.45 22.33
CA GLU A 238 9.36 -14.35 22.86
C GLU A 238 9.64 -15.56 23.76
N SER A 239 8.77 -15.80 24.75
CA SER A 239 8.73 -17.04 25.52
C SER A 239 10.10 -17.42 26.12
N ILE A 240 10.48 -18.70 26.05
CA ILE A 240 11.76 -19.25 26.52
C ILE A 240 12.96 -18.59 25.84
N ASN A 241 12.82 -18.08 24.61
CA ASN A 241 13.93 -17.49 23.87
C ASN A 241 14.59 -16.35 24.68
N CYS A 242 13.80 -15.56 25.42
CA CYS A 242 14.32 -14.49 26.27
C CYS A 242 15.21 -14.96 27.42
N LEU A 243 15.16 -16.23 27.83
CA LEU A 243 16.01 -16.77 28.91
C LEU A 243 17.25 -17.51 28.39
N LEU A 244 17.36 -17.80 27.09
CA LEU A 244 18.43 -18.66 26.55
C LEU A 244 19.84 -18.12 26.86
N PHE A 245 20.06 -16.82 26.62
CA PHE A 245 21.39 -16.21 26.72
C PHE A 245 21.53 -15.14 27.80
N LEU A 246 20.51 -14.99 28.67
CA LEU A 246 20.66 -14.21 29.89
C LEU A 246 21.68 -14.89 30.82
N LYS A 247 22.27 -14.13 31.74
CA LYS A 247 23.38 -14.63 32.58
C LYS A 247 22.92 -14.98 33.99
N TYR A 248 22.01 -14.17 34.52
CA TYR A 248 21.58 -14.19 35.91
C TYR A 248 20.09 -14.48 36.06
N VAL A 249 19.24 -13.95 35.17
CA VAL A 249 17.79 -14.16 35.27
C VAL A 249 17.45 -15.62 34.99
N GLU A 250 16.75 -16.22 35.94
CA GLU A 250 16.34 -17.63 35.95
C GLU A 250 14.82 -17.78 35.86
N LYS A 251 14.06 -16.71 36.17
CA LYS A 251 12.60 -16.74 36.24
C LYS A 251 11.97 -15.42 35.83
N ILE A 252 10.90 -15.49 35.03
CA ILE A 252 10.07 -14.36 34.63
C ILE A 252 8.62 -14.68 35.00
N THR A 253 7.93 -13.75 35.67
CA THR A 253 6.52 -13.90 36.03
C THR A 253 5.71 -12.68 35.65
N PHE A 254 4.45 -12.92 35.26
CA PHE A 254 3.49 -11.91 34.86
C PHE A 254 2.24 -12.02 35.71
N TYR A 255 1.80 -10.90 36.25
CA TYR A 255 0.71 -10.81 37.20
C TYR A 255 -0.30 -9.74 36.79
N GLU A 256 -1.55 -9.91 37.22
CA GLU A 256 -2.62 -8.92 37.11
C GLU A 256 -3.14 -8.59 38.50
N LEU A 257 -3.04 -7.33 38.91
CA LEU A 257 -3.64 -6.82 40.13
C LEU A 257 -4.95 -6.11 39.76
N LYS A 258 -6.05 -6.85 39.93
CA LYS A 258 -7.39 -6.38 39.57
C LYS A 258 -7.83 -5.19 40.43
N LYS A 259 -8.73 -4.38 39.88
CA LYS A 259 -9.28 -3.20 40.58
C LYS A 259 -9.92 -3.59 41.92
N GLY A 260 -9.47 -2.96 42.99
CA GLY A 260 -9.89 -3.19 44.37
C GLY A 260 -9.19 -4.37 45.07
N ALA A 261 -8.37 -5.15 44.36
CA ALA A 261 -7.58 -6.22 44.96
C ALA A 261 -6.28 -5.69 45.55
N THR A 262 -5.80 -6.33 46.61
CA THR A 262 -4.51 -6.03 47.26
C THR A 262 -3.41 -7.03 46.88
N GLU A 263 -3.79 -8.16 46.28
CA GLU A 263 -2.88 -9.24 45.90
C GLU A 263 -3.10 -9.62 44.43
N PRO A 264 -2.02 -9.84 43.66
CA PRO A 264 -2.11 -10.09 42.23
C PRO A 264 -2.38 -11.56 41.87
N ASP A 265 -3.07 -11.76 40.75
CA ASP A 265 -3.29 -13.07 40.13
C ASP A 265 -2.17 -13.42 39.14
N LEU A 266 -1.61 -14.63 39.22
CA LEU A 266 -0.59 -15.10 38.27
C LEU A 266 -1.19 -15.34 36.89
N LEU A 267 -0.66 -14.67 35.87
CA LEU A 267 -1.03 -14.88 34.46
C LEU A 267 -0.10 -15.87 33.78
N TYR A 268 1.21 -15.62 33.84
CA TYR A 268 2.21 -16.41 33.12
C TYR A 268 3.50 -16.56 33.93
N GLU A 269 4.15 -17.72 33.80
CA GLU A 269 5.49 -17.97 34.34
C GLU A 269 6.36 -18.62 33.28
N ILE A 270 7.63 -18.21 33.22
CA ILE A 270 8.67 -18.84 32.42
C ILE A 270 9.87 -19.03 33.35
N LYS A 271 10.36 -20.27 33.48
CA LYS A 271 11.38 -20.60 34.48
C LYS A 271 12.40 -21.58 33.93
N LEU A 272 13.66 -21.35 34.27
CA LEU A 272 14.74 -22.32 34.12
C LEU A 272 14.68 -23.32 35.28
N GLU A 273 14.21 -24.54 35.02
CA GLU A 273 13.96 -25.57 36.03
C GLU A 273 15.24 -26.04 36.71
N ASN A 274 16.29 -26.27 35.91
CA ASN A 274 17.56 -26.79 36.37
C ASN A 274 18.59 -25.68 36.64
N ALA A 275 18.13 -24.49 37.02
CA ALA A 275 18.98 -23.32 37.24
C ALA A 275 20.20 -23.61 38.13
N ALA A 276 20.02 -24.31 39.25
CA ALA A 276 21.10 -24.65 40.17
C ALA A 276 22.25 -25.46 39.52
N GLN A 277 21.95 -26.26 38.49
CA GLN A 277 22.92 -27.13 37.82
C GLN A 277 23.69 -26.42 36.70
N VAL A 278 23.08 -25.40 36.09
CA VAL A 278 23.65 -24.69 34.93
C VAL A 278 24.16 -23.29 35.27
N ARG A 279 23.89 -22.80 36.48
CA ARG A 279 24.21 -21.43 36.91
C ARG A 279 25.70 -21.11 36.81
N GLU A 280 26.56 -22.02 37.25
CA GLU A 280 28.01 -21.85 37.18
C GLU A 280 28.46 -21.71 35.72
N GLN A 281 27.94 -22.57 34.84
CA GLN A 281 28.24 -22.60 33.42
C GLN A 281 27.70 -21.38 32.66
N ARG A 282 26.52 -20.86 33.03
CA ARG A 282 25.96 -19.60 32.51
C ARG A 282 26.85 -18.40 32.85
N ARG A 283 27.45 -18.40 34.04
CA ARG A 283 28.21 -17.28 34.58
C ARG A 283 29.70 -17.34 34.27
N LEU A 284 30.24 -18.53 33.99
CA LEU A 284 31.66 -18.78 33.72
C LEU A 284 32.28 -17.75 32.76
N ILE A 285 31.65 -17.51 31.61
CA ILE A 285 32.16 -16.58 30.62
C ILE A 285 32.03 -15.13 31.10
N VAL A 286 30.86 -14.72 31.65
CA VAL A 286 30.66 -13.31 32.02
C VAL A 286 31.55 -12.88 33.20
N GLU A 287 31.75 -13.77 34.18
CA GLU A 287 32.63 -13.51 35.31
C GLU A 287 34.09 -13.39 34.89
N SER A 288 34.46 -14.02 33.77
CA SER A 288 35.81 -13.96 33.23
C SER A 288 36.05 -12.77 32.28
N ILE A 289 35.00 -12.15 31.72
CA ILE A 289 35.11 -11.03 30.77
C ILE A 289 35.79 -9.81 31.41
N VAL A 290 35.35 -9.38 32.60
CA VAL A 290 35.85 -8.14 33.23
C VAL A 290 37.35 -8.25 33.55
N PRO A 291 37.83 -9.31 34.23
CA PRO A 291 39.27 -9.47 34.48
C PRO A 291 40.10 -9.52 33.20
N MET A 292 39.61 -10.19 32.14
CA MET A 292 40.35 -10.25 30.88
C MET A 292 40.42 -8.89 30.17
N MET A 293 39.35 -8.10 30.19
CA MET A 293 39.33 -6.74 29.62
C MET A 293 40.24 -5.79 30.40
N GLU A 294 40.27 -5.88 31.74
CA GLU A 294 41.20 -5.12 32.58
C GLU A 294 42.67 -5.51 32.30
N SER A 295 42.95 -6.81 32.10
CA SER A 295 44.27 -7.30 31.70
C SER A 295 44.70 -6.75 30.34
N LEU A 296 43.78 -6.72 29.37
CA LEU A 296 44.01 -6.17 28.03
C LEU A 296 44.35 -4.66 28.09
N ILE A 297 43.57 -3.87 28.83
CA ILE A 297 43.75 -2.42 28.95
C ILE A 297 45.03 -2.08 29.70
N SER A 298 45.37 -2.87 30.73
CA SER A 298 46.58 -2.68 31.54
C SER A 298 47.86 -3.26 30.91
N GLY A 299 47.76 -3.94 29.77
CA GLY A 299 48.90 -4.53 29.06
C GLY A 299 49.53 -5.75 29.76
N HIS A 300 48.81 -6.38 30.70
CA HIS A 300 49.27 -7.58 31.40
C HIS A 300 48.86 -8.85 30.62
N HIS A 301 49.72 -9.87 30.63
CA HIS A 301 49.40 -11.18 30.06
C HIS A 301 48.42 -11.93 30.98
N SER A 302 47.18 -12.10 30.51
CA SER A 302 46.20 -13.02 31.09
C SER A 302 46.55 -14.46 30.70
N ASP A 303 46.49 -15.39 31.65
CA ASP A 303 46.63 -16.84 31.41
C ASP A 303 45.39 -17.44 30.71
N ILE A 304 44.25 -16.76 30.76
CA ILE A 304 43.01 -17.22 30.12
C ILE A 304 43.05 -16.80 28.66
N LYS A 305 43.23 -17.78 27.78
CA LYS A 305 43.28 -17.57 26.33
C LYS A 305 41.93 -17.81 25.66
N GLN A 306 41.20 -18.86 26.04
CA GLN A 306 39.90 -19.22 25.46
C GLN A 306 39.05 -19.90 26.54
N LEU A 307 37.74 -19.70 26.51
CA LEU A 307 36.79 -20.40 27.40
C LEU A 307 35.65 -20.98 26.59
N GLU A 308 35.24 -22.20 26.95
CA GLU A 308 34.06 -22.86 26.41
C GLU A 308 33.17 -23.30 27.58
N SER A 309 31.86 -23.16 27.40
CA SER A 309 30.84 -23.62 28.33
C SER A 309 29.74 -24.32 27.56
N SER A 310 29.40 -25.53 27.97
CA SER A 310 28.33 -26.33 27.35
C SER A 310 27.44 -26.94 28.41
N TYR A 311 26.13 -26.76 28.28
CA TYR A 311 25.15 -27.27 29.23
C TYR A 311 23.76 -27.43 28.60
N VAL A 312 22.93 -28.28 29.20
CA VAL A 312 21.53 -28.44 28.82
C VAL A 312 20.66 -27.63 29.77
N ALA A 313 19.95 -26.63 29.25
CA ALA A 313 18.98 -25.83 29.99
C ALA A 313 17.56 -26.39 29.78
N SER A 314 16.85 -26.63 30.87
CA SER A 314 15.46 -27.12 30.86
C SER A 314 14.53 -26.01 31.32
N PHE A 315 13.58 -25.63 30.47
CA PHE A 315 12.67 -24.52 30.73
C PHE A 315 11.24 -25.03 30.86
N CYS A 316 10.52 -24.55 31.87
CA CYS A 316 9.09 -24.75 31.98
C CYS A 316 8.33 -23.44 31.81
N ARG A 317 7.09 -23.60 31.37
CA ARG A 317 6.15 -22.49 31.16
C ARG A 317 4.85 -22.82 31.86
N LYS A 318 4.21 -21.79 32.39
CA LYS A 318 2.92 -21.90 33.07
C LYS A 318 1.99 -20.80 32.59
N ARG A 319 0.73 -21.15 32.35
CA ARG A 319 -0.37 -20.22 32.08
C ARG A 319 -1.41 -20.36 33.18
N GLY A 320 -1.46 -19.37 34.08
CA GLY A 320 -2.25 -19.43 35.30
C GLY A 320 -1.85 -20.63 36.16
N VAL A 321 -2.74 -21.63 36.27
CA VAL A 321 -2.51 -22.88 37.04
C VAL A 321 -1.99 -24.02 36.16
N GLN A 322 -2.10 -23.92 34.83
CA GLN A 322 -1.73 -24.99 33.90
C GLN A 322 -0.23 -24.94 33.58
N GLU A 323 0.46 -26.06 33.80
CA GLU A 323 1.86 -26.26 33.37
C GLU A 323 1.90 -26.77 31.93
N GLU A 324 2.77 -26.18 31.12
CA GLU A 324 3.07 -26.61 29.74
C GLU A 324 4.28 -27.57 29.74
N GLU A 325 4.51 -28.27 28.62
CA GLU A 325 5.65 -29.20 28.49
C GLU A 325 7.01 -28.49 28.67
N SER A 326 7.94 -29.18 29.33
CA SER A 326 9.31 -28.70 29.52
C SER A 326 10.14 -28.86 28.23
N ASP A 327 10.76 -27.75 27.83
CA ASP A 327 11.62 -27.62 26.66
C ASP A 327 13.09 -27.67 27.07
N GLN A 328 13.86 -28.51 26.41
CA GLN A 328 15.30 -28.66 26.67
C GLN A 328 16.12 -28.13 25.51
N TRP A 329 17.14 -27.34 25.84
CA TRP A 329 18.04 -26.70 24.90
C TRP A 329 19.48 -27.01 25.26
N LEU A 330 20.28 -27.44 24.28
CA LEU A 330 21.73 -27.48 24.41
C LEU A 330 22.26 -26.08 24.12
N ILE A 331 22.96 -25.51 25.09
CA ILE A 331 23.56 -24.19 25.00
C ILE A 331 25.08 -24.33 25.08
N LEU A 332 25.75 -23.80 24.06
CA LEU A 332 27.19 -23.71 23.95
C LEU A 332 27.56 -22.22 23.99
N ASN A 333 28.57 -21.84 24.76
CA ASN A 333 29.13 -20.50 24.69
C ASN A 333 30.65 -20.62 24.57
N TYR A 334 31.22 -19.75 23.75
CA TYR A 334 32.64 -19.75 23.43
C TYR A 334 33.15 -18.31 23.45
N LEU A 335 34.16 -18.07 24.29
CA LEU A 335 34.91 -16.82 24.35
C LEU A 335 36.29 -17.07 23.77
N ASP A 336 36.59 -16.38 22.66
CA ASP A 336 37.86 -16.49 21.98
C ASP A 336 38.97 -15.61 22.60
N ASN A 337 40.19 -15.75 22.08
CA ASN A 337 41.35 -15.03 22.57
C ASN A 337 41.26 -13.51 22.34
N LEU A 338 41.11 -12.77 23.43
CA LEU A 338 41.03 -11.31 23.46
C LEU A 338 42.27 -10.61 22.87
N LEU A 339 43.48 -11.17 23.03
CA LEU A 339 44.70 -10.57 22.47
C LEU A 339 44.78 -10.76 20.95
N GLU A 340 44.35 -11.92 20.46
CA GLU A 340 44.27 -12.20 19.03
C GLU A 340 43.16 -11.37 18.38
N ALA A 341 42.00 -11.28 19.03
CA ALA A 341 40.91 -10.41 18.63
C ALA A 341 41.36 -8.94 18.59
N GLU A 342 42.06 -8.45 19.63
CA GLU A 342 42.60 -7.08 19.67
C GLU A 342 43.61 -6.85 18.55
N SER A 343 44.53 -7.79 18.35
CA SER A 343 45.55 -7.69 17.29
C SER A 343 44.91 -7.63 15.90
N TYR A 344 43.93 -8.50 15.64
CA TYR A 344 43.17 -8.49 14.39
C TYR A 344 42.38 -7.19 14.22
N TYR A 345 41.73 -6.71 15.29
CA TYR A 345 40.90 -5.52 15.27
C TYR A 345 41.73 -4.25 15.05
N GLN A 346 42.84 -4.10 15.77
CA GLN A 346 43.80 -3.02 15.58
C GLN A 346 44.38 -3.05 14.16
N LYS A 347 44.77 -4.23 13.65
CA LYS A 347 45.33 -4.36 12.29
C LYS A 347 44.31 -3.99 11.21
N THR A 348 43.06 -4.41 11.37
CA THR A 348 42.01 -4.20 10.35
C THR A 348 41.42 -2.79 10.43
N PHE A 349 41.23 -2.26 11.63
CA PHE A 349 40.43 -1.05 11.86
C PHE A 349 41.18 0.11 12.52
N SER A 350 42.46 -0.08 12.90
CA SER A 350 43.28 0.91 13.60
C SER A 350 42.64 1.47 14.88
N LYS A 351 41.88 0.63 15.59
CA LYS A 351 41.16 0.94 16.83
C LYS A 351 41.29 -0.21 17.83
N SER A 352 41.05 0.06 19.12
CA SER A 352 41.03 -0.98 20.17
C SER A 352 39.62 -1.53 20.41
N ILE A 353 39.52 -2.84 20.65
CA ILE A 353 38.28 -3.51 21.10
C ILE A 353 37.87 -3.01 22.50
N GLY A 354 38.84 -2.61 23.33
CA GLY A 354 38.61 -2.05 24.67
C GLY A 354 37.81 -0.75 24.64
N GLU A 355 38.14 0.15 23.70
CA GLU A 355 37.42 1.42 23.50
C GLU A 355 35.96 1.24 23.09
N HIS A 356 35.64 0.12 22.44
CA HIS A 356 34.33 -0.15 21.86
C HIS A 356 33.57 -1.27 22.59
N LYS A 357 34.12 -1.79 23.69
CA LYS A 357 33.58 -2.91 24.48
C LYS A 357 33.25 -4.14 23.64
N PHE A 358 34.06 -4.44 22.63
CA PHE A 358 33.89 -5.65 21.84
C PHE A 358 34.51 -6.84 22.54
N ILE A 359 33.69 -7.86 22.76
CA ILE A 359 34.10 -9.11 23.40
C ILE A 359 33.87 -10.24 22.40
N PRO A 360 34.88 -11.08 22.11
CA PRO A 360 34.77 -12.17 21.14
C PRO A 360 34.02 -13.38 21.72
N ASN A 361 32.82 -13.14 22.27
CA ASN A 361 31.95 -14.18 22.83
C ASN A 361 30.83 -14.52 21.84
N VAL A 362 30.63 -15.82 21.59
CA VAL A 362 29.57 -16.39 20.78
C VAL A 362 28.81 -17.44 21.59
N GLY A 363 27.49 -17.35 21.60
CA GLY A 363 26.60 -18.39 22.13
C GLY A 363 25.86 -19.10 21.02
N LEU A 364 25.61 -20.40 21.17
CA LEU A 364 24.78 -21.21 20.29
C LEU A 364 23.74 -21.94 21.14
N ALA A 365 22.49 -21.96 20.70
CA ALA A 365 21.43 -22.71 21.38
C ALA A 365 20.66 -23.57 20.37
N VAL A 366 20.52 -24.86 20.69
CA VAL A 366 19.86 -25.86 19.85
C VAL A 366 18.77 -26.57 20.66
N PRO A 367 17.52 -26.61 20.18
CA PRO A 367 16.47 -27.35 20.86
C PRO A 367 16.66 -28.85 20.67
N LEU A 368 16.52 -29.61 21.76
CA LEU A 368 16.79 -31.05 21.76
C LEU A 368 15.62 -31.91 21.27
N LYS A 369 14.39 -31.40 21.34
CA LYS A 369 13.17 -32.13 20.96
C LYS A 369 12.56 -31.66 19.64
N ASN A 370 12.53 -30.35 19.38
CA ASN A 370 11.86 -29.77 18.22
C ASN A 370 12.85 -29.41 17.10
N LEU A 371 13.19 -30.41 16.27
CA LEU A 371 14.15 -30.28 15.16
C LEU A 371 13.62 -29.50 13.94
N GLU A 372 12.32 -29.18 13.89
CA GLU A 372 11.71 -28.39 12.82
C GLU A 372 11.70 -26.87 13.13
N SER A 373 12.21 -26.46 14.29
CA SER A 373 12.25 -25.04 14.65
C SER A 373 13.35 -24.29 13.90
N THR A 374 13.15 -22.99 13.67
CA THR A 374 14.16 -22.10 13.10
C THR A 374 14.85 -21.32 14.22
N GLY A 375 16.18 -21.28 14.20
CA GLY A 375 16.98 -20.51 15.16
C GLY A 375 16.74 -19.00 15.04
N ARG A 376 17.18 -18.24 16.04
CA ARG A 376 17.12 -16.76 16.04
C ARG A 376 18.49 -16.15 16.32
N LEU A 377 18.68 -14.91 15.90
CA LEU A 377 19.86 -14.13 16.24
C LEU A 377 19.65 -13.40 17.58
N PHE A 378 20.67 -13.35 18.43
CA PHE A 378 20.61 -12.77 19.76
C PHE A 378 21.76 -11.79 19.99
N CYS A 379 21.43 -10.62 20.54
CA CYS A 379 22.38 -9.81 21.28
C CYS A 379 21.85 -9.77 22.72
N PHE A 380 22.11 -10.86 23.46
CA PHE A 380 21.58 -11.21 24.80
C PHE A 380 20.08 -11.52 24.79
N LEU A 381 19.28 -10.63 24.20
CA LEU A 381 17.87 -10.85 23.90
C LEU A 381 17.65 -11.16 22.41
N PRO A 382 16.55 -11.84 22.08
CA PRO A 382 16.24 -12.21 20.70
C PRO A 382 16.02 -10.96 19.84
N LEU A 383 16.73 -10.92 18.71
CA LEU A 383 16.49 -9.97 17.63
C LEU A 383 15.36 -10.48 16.73
N PRO A 384 14.63 -9.61 16.02
CA PRO A 384 13.57 -9.99 15.08
C PRO A 384 14.15 -10.57 13.76
N ILE A 385 15.18 -11.39 13.86
CA ILE A 385 15.91 -12.00 12.75
C ILE A 385 15.89 -13.51 12.97
N SER A 386 15.22 -14.22 12.07
CA SER A 386 15.24 -15.68 12.04
C SER A 386 16.47 -16.17 11.28
N MET A 387 17.06 -17.26 11.74
CA MET A 387 18.18 -17.91 11.10
C MET A 387 17.66 -18.98 10.11
N PRO A 388 18.34 -19.19 8.98
CA PRO A 388 17.97 -20.22 7.99
C PRO A 388 18.32 -21.65 8.45
N PHE A 389 18.58 -21.83 9.75
CA PHE A 389 18.98 -23.10 10.36
C PHE A 389 18.46 -23.17 11.81
N LEU A 390 18.39 -24.39 12.36
CA LEU A 390 17.85 -24.71 13.69
C LEU A 390 18.57 -24.00 14.86
N VAL A 391 19.81 -23.59 14.66
CA VAL A 391 20.69 -23.05 15.70
C VAL A 391 20.41 -21.56 15.94
N SER A 392 20.08 -21.22 17.19
CA SER A 392 20.05 -19.83 17.65
C SER A 392 21.46 -19.35 17.97
N VAL A 393 21.82 -18.14 17.54
CA VAL A 393 23.18 -17.61 17.65
C VAL A 393 23.18 -16.31 18.45
N HIS A 394 23.99 -16.25 19.50
CA HIS A 394 24.28 -15.08 20.30
C HIS A 394 25.68 -14.54 20.01
N GLY A 395 25.84 -13.21 19.98
CA GLY A 395 27.16 -12.57 19.96
C GLY A 395 27.12 -11.10 20.38
N TYR A 396 28.30 -10.53 20.60
CA TYR A 396 28.48 -9.10 20.89
C TYR A 396 28.46 -8.30 19.58
N PHE A 397 27.25 -7.91 19.18
CA PHE A 397 27.03 -7.07 18.01
C PHE A 397 26.84 -5.63 18.48
N ALA A 398 27.76 -4.70 18.22
CA ALA A 398 27.50 -3.27 18.51
C ALA A 398 26.35 -2.73 17.64
N ASN A 399 25.32 -2.28 18.35
CA ASN A 399 23.97 -2.10 17.82
C ASN A 399 23.86 -1.05 16.69
N ARG A 400 24.76 -0.05 16.60
CA ARG A 400 24.84 0.86 15.43
C ARG A 400 26.22 0.96 14.79
N GLU A 401 27.28 0.79 15.56
CA GLU A 401 28.68 0.94 15.10
C GLU A 401 29.26 -0.37 14.56
N PHE A 402 28.86 -1.55 15.06
CA PHE A 402 29.25 -2.83 14.46
C PHE A 402 28.39 -3.13 13.27
N THR A 403 27.08 -2.93 13.35
CA THR A 403 26.23 -2.92 12.15
C THR A 403 26.83 -1.96 11.09
N LYS A 404 27.40 -0.80 11.45
CA LYS A 404 28.30 -0.01 10.54
C LYS A 404 29.58 -0.69 10.10
N ARG A 405 30.39 -1.20 11.03
CA ARG A 405 31.74 -1.73 10.77
C ARG A 405 31.73 -3.06 10.02
N ILE A 406 30.73 -3.90 10.20
CA ILE A 406 30.52 -5.15 9.46
C ILE A 406 29.48 -5.01 8.33
N GLY A 407 28.96 -3.79 8.11
CA GLY A 407 28.07 -3.46 7.00
C GLY A 407 26.67 -4.10 7.09
N TRP A 408 26.15 -4.30 8.31
CA TRP A 408 24.79 -4.80 8.61
C TRP A 408 23.80 -3.69 9.05
N ASP A 409 24.26 -2.46 9.34
CA ASP A 409 23.35 -1.28 9.49
C ASP A 409 23.07 -0.66 8.13
N THR A 410 23.96 -0.96 7.20
CA THR A 410 23.90 -0.56 5.83
C THR A 410 23.31 -1.74 5.12
N HIS A 411 22.31 -1.42 4.34
CA HIS A 411 21.75 -2.34 3.39
C HIS A 411 22.88 -2.99 2.58
N PRO A 412 22.93 -4.34 2.45
CA PRO A 412 23.99 -5.01 1.70
C PRO A 412 24.17 -4.32 0.35
N SER A 413 25.43 -4.05 0.00
CA SER A 413 25.76 -3.32 -1.22
C SER A 413 25.14 -4.01 -2.43
N VAL A 414 24.81 -3.23 -3.47
CA VAL A 414 24.27 -3.75 -4.73
C VAL A 414 25.06 -4.96 -5.22
N ASN A 415 26.40 -4.92 -5.14
CA ASN A 415 27.26 -6.02 -5.59
C ASN A 415 27.07 -7.31 -4.79
N MET A 416 26.91 -7.22 -3.47
CA MET A 416 26.67 -8.39 -2.61
C MET A 416 25.31 -9.03 -2.91
N VAL A 417 24.28 -8.20 -3.01
CA VAL A 417 22.91 -8.65 -3.33
C VAL A 417 22.87 -9.31 -4.71
N LEU A 418 23.54 -8.72 -5.70
CA LEU A 418 23.68 -9.31 -7.03
C LEU A 418 24.48 -10.62 -7.02
N GLY A 419 25.47 -10.75 -6.15
CA GLY A 419 26.23 -11.99 -5.94
C GLY A 419 25.35 -13.11 -5.36
N GLN A 420 24.54 -12.82 -4.34
CA GLN A 420 23.58 -13.76 -3.76
C GLN A 420 22.52 -14.19 -4.77
N LEU A 421 21.99 -13.24 -5.54
CA LEU A 421 21.03 -13.51 -6.59
C LEU A 421 21.64 -14.38 -7.69
N LYS A 422 22.88 -14.09 -8.09
CA LYS A 422 23.62 -14.91 -9.04
C LYS A 422 23.83 -16.33 -8.51
N PHE A 423 24.22 -16.48 -7.24
CA PHE A 423 24.35 -17.79 -6.61
C PHE A 423 23.04 -18.58 -6.68
N CYS A 424 21.91 -17.96 -6.35
CA CYS A 424 20.60 -18.60 -6.48
C CYS A 424 20.32 -19.04 -7.93
N CYS A 425 20.63 -18.18 -8.92
CA CYS A 425 20.47 -18.49 -10.33
C CYS A 425 21.34 -19.69 -10.76
N ASP A 426 22.61 -19.69 -10.38
CA ASP A 426 23.59 -20.73 -10.72
C ASP A 426 23.22 -22.07 -10.04
N SER A 427 22.82 -22.04 -8.77
CA SER A 427 22.34 -23.21 -8.01
C SER A 427 21.11 -23.87 -8.65
N VAL A 428 20.13 -23.07 -9.08
CA VAL A 428 18.97 -23.59 -9.83
C VAL A 428 19.38 -24.16 -11.18
N ALA A 429 20.26 -23.48 -11.92
CA ALA A 429 20.76 -23.97 -13.20
C ALA A 429 21.51 -25.31 -13.07
N ASN A 430 22.22 -25.50 -11.96
CA ASN A 430 22.94 -26.72 -11.61
C ASN A 430 22.05 -27.81 -10.96
N ARG A 431 20.72 -27.61 -10.89
CA ARG A 431 19.75 -28.52 -10.26
C ARG A 431 20.02 -28.80 -8.78
N GLN A 432 20.65 -27.85 -8.09
CA GLN A 432 20.89 -27.87 -6.64
C GLN A 432 20.36 -26.58 -6.01
N PRO A 433 19.04 -26.31 -6.06
CA PRO A 433 18.48 -25.13 -5.43
C PRO A 433 18.64 -25.18 -3.91
N PRO A 434 18.85 -24.04 -3.23
CA PRO A 434 18.74 -23.96 -1.77
C PRO A 434 17.34 -24.38 -1.30
N GLU A 435 17.23 -25.01 -0.12
CA GLU A 435 15.93 -25.41 0.46
C GLU A 435 14.96 -24.22 0.61
N GLU A 436 15.48 -23.05 0.97
CA GLU A 436 14.70 -21.82 1.18
C GLU A 436 14.74 -20.84 -0.01
N LEU A 437 14.99 -21.32 -1.23
CA LEU A 437 15.19 -20.49 -2.43
C LEU A 437 14.17 -19.35 -2.59
N LYS A 438 12.87 -19.64 -2.36
CA LYS A 438 11.78 -18.66 -2.52
C LYS A 438 11.89 -17.54 -1.48
N THR A 439 12.16 -17.90 -0.22
CA THR A 439 12.34 -16.96 0.90
C THR A 439 13.54 -16.06 0.68
N VAL A 440 14.67 -16.65 0.24
CA VAL A 440 15.89 -15.90 -0.07
C VAL A 440 15.65 -14.90 -1.20
N CYS A 441 14.96 -15.31 -2.27
CA CYS A 441 14.64 -14.40 -3.38
C CYS A 441 13.68 -13.28 -2.98
N ASP A 442 12.69 -13.56 -2.13
CA ASP A 442 11.75 -12.55 -1.64
C ASP A 442 12.46 -11.45 -0.84
N GLU A 443 13.35 -11.81 0.08
CA GLU A 443 14.14 -10.82 0.83
C GLU A 443 15.11 -10.04 -0.07
N ILE A 444 15.70 -10.68 -1.09
CA ILE A 444 16.51 -9.98 -2.11
C ILE A 444 15.67 -8.93 -2.85
N TYR A 445 14.47 -9.28 -3.33
CA TYR A 445 13.60 -8.36 -4.07
C TYR A 445 13.07 -7.23 -3.19
N LYS A 446 12.69 -7.54 -1.95
CA LYS A 446 12.31 -6.56 -0.93
C LYS A 446 13.40 -5.53 -0.72
N HIS A 447 14.64 -5.97 -0.62
CA HIS A 447 15.79 -5.10 -0.46
C HIS A 447 16.03 -4.20 -1.67
N MET A 448 16.04 -4.77 -2.87
CA MET A 448 16.19 -4.00 -4.11
C MET A 448 15.07 -2.96 -4.29
N SER A 449 13.84 -3.30 -3.93
CA SER A 449 12.68 -2.41 -4.02
C SER A 449 12.73 -1.29 -2.98
N LYS A 450 12.79 -1.64 -1.69
CA LYS A 450 12.62 -0.66 -0.61
C LYS A 450 13.89 0.16 -0.37
N ASN A 451 15.04 -0.49 -0.41
CA ASN A 451 16.28 0.10 0.09
C ASN A 451 17.15 0.71 -1.02
N ILE A 452 17.03 0.22 -2.27
CA ILE A 452 17.78 0.74 -3.42
C ILE A 452 16.88 1.63 -4.29
N PHE A 453 15.71 1.14 -4.70
CA PHE A 453 14.82 1.87 -5.61
C PHE A 453 14.03 3.00 -4.92
N GLU A 454 13.30 2.72 -3.84
CA GLU A 454 12.46 3.72 -3.15
C GLU A 454 13.28 4.79 -2.39
N ALA A 455 14.49 4.44 -1.93
CA ALA A 455 15.42 5.37 -1.29
C ALA A 455 16.01 6.42 -2.26
N LYS A 456 15.67 6.37 -3.56
CA LYS A 456 16.15 7.28 -4.62
C LYS A 456 17.67 7.33 -4.79
N ASN A 457 18.38 6.25 -4.48
CA ASN A 457 19.82 6.15 -4.75
C ASN A 457 20.09 5.87 -6.24
N ASN A 458 19.94 6.91 -7.06
CA ASN A 458 19.92 6.79 -8.53
C ASN A 458 21.19 6.15 -9.12
N ALA A 459 22.37 6.32 -8.52
CA ALA A 459 23.60 5.74 -9.05
C ALA A 459 23.66 4.22 -8.85
N GLU A 460 23.36 3.75 -7.64
CA GLU A 460 23.34 2.33 -7.29
C GLU A 460 22.25 1.56 -8.02
N PHE A 461 21.05 2.14 -8.09
CA PHE A 461 19.94 1.55 -8.83
C PHE A 461 20.26 1.40 -10.33
N ASN A 462 20.86 2.42 -10.95
CA ASN A 462 21.25 2.34 -12.37
C ASN A 462 22.35 1.31 -12.63
N ASN A 463 23.30 1.14 -11.71
CA ASN A 463 24.32 0.10 -11.80
C ASN A 463 23.71 -1.30 -11.67
N MET A 464 22.80 -1.50 -10.72
CA MET A 464 22.05 -2.74 -10.55
C MET A 464 21.24 -3.08 -11.81
N LYS A 465 20.50 -2.10 -12.32
CA LYS A 465 19.66 -2.23 -13.52
C LYS A 465 20.48 -2.65 -14.74
N ARG A 466 21.63 -2.01 -14.97
CA ARG A 466 22.58 -2.39 -16.03
C ARG A 466 23.15 -3.80 -15.84
N TYR A 467 23.46 -4.20 -14.61
CA TYR A 467 24.00 -5.53 -14.36
C TYR A 467 22.99 -6.65 -14.64
N LEU A 468 21.72 -6.42 -14.28
CA LEU A 468 20.63 -7.37 -14.44
C LEU A 468 19.98 -7.32 -15.83
N GLU A 469 20.31 -6.30 -16.62
CA GLU A 469 19.87 -6.17 -18.00
C GLU A 469 20.25 -7.43 -18.80
N ASN A 470 19.26 -8.05 -19.45
CA ASN A 470 19.38 -9.30 -20.20
C ASN A 470 19.77 -10.57 -19.39
N LYS A 471 19.82 -10.52 -18.06
CA LYS A 471 20.04 -11.71 -17.22
C LYS A 471 18.73 -12.32 -16.76
N SER A 472 18.74 -13.63 -16.50
CA SER A 472 17.61 -14.32 -15.87
C SER A 472 17.79 -14.27 -14.36
N TRP A 473 16.92 -13.52 -13.67
CA TRP A 473 17.10 -13.21 -12.24
C TRP A 473 15.78 -13.15 -11.46
N ILE A 474 14.63 -13.22 -12.14
CA ILE A 474 13.31 -13.22 -11.51
C ILE A 474 12.83 -14.65 -11.32
N LEU A 475 12.65 -15.08 -10.07
CA LEU A 475 12.19 -16.41 -9.72
C LEU A 475 10.70 -16.54 -10.00
N CYS A 476 10.32 -17.47 -10.88
CA CYS A 476 8.92 -17.82 -11.13
C CYS A 476 8.80 -19.34 -11.05
N GLY A 477 8.10 -19.85 -10.03
CA GLY A 477 8.12 -21.27 -9.69
C GLY A 477 9.53 -21.70 -9.27
N ASN A 478 10.11 -22.68 -9.98
CA ASN A 478 11.44 -23.24 -9.67
C ASN A 478 12.53 -22.82 -10.68
N LYS A 479 12.29 -21.74 -11.44
CA LYS A 479 13.20 -21.29 -12.51
C LYS A 479 13.33 -19.77 -12.53
N PHE A 480 14.49 -19.29 -12.94
CA PHE A 480 14.77 -17.87 -13.13
C PHE A 480 14.51 -17.42 -14.56
N TYR A 481 13.91 -16.23 -14.69
CA TYR A 481 13.56 -15.60 -15.96
C TYR A 481 14.11 -14.18 -16.03
N SER A 482 14.38 -13.71 -17.24
CA SER A 482 14.76 -12.32 -17.48
C SER A 482 13.53 -11.41 -17.43
N ALA A 483 13.72 -10.14 -17.08
CA ALA A 483 12.61 -9.20 -16.88
C ALA A 483 11.69 -9.05 -18.11
N ASP A 484 12.25 -9.16 -19.31
CA ASP A 484 11.48 -9.16 -20.56
C ASP A 484 10.56 -10.39 -20.71
N LYS A 485 10.84 -11.49 -20.01
CA LYS A 485 10.05 -12.74 -20.05
C LYS A 485 9.02 -12.87 -18.94
N VAL A 486 8.88 -11.86 -18.08
CA VAL A 486 7.96 -11.88 -16.94
C VAL A 486 6.90 -10.80 -17.08
N VAL A 487 5.66 -11.11 -16.68
CA VAL A 487 4.52 -10.19 -16.76
C VAL A 487 3.71 -10.18 -15.47
N PHE A 488 3.12 -9.04 -15.09
CA PHE A 488 2.29 -8.94 -13.87
C PHE A 488 0.97 -9.69 -13.97
N ARG A 489 0.41 -9.80 -15.18
CA ARG A 489 -0.82 -10.56 -15.43
C ARG A 489 -0.66 -11.46 -16.64
N LEU A 490 -0.84 -12.76 -16.42
CA LEU A 490 -0.89 -13.78 -17.46
C LEU A 490 -2.25 -14.45 -17.44
N PHE A 491 -2.96 -14.43 -18.57
CA PHE A 491 -4.28 -15.04 -18.69
C PHE A 491 -4.18 -16.56 -18.53
N GLY A 492 -5.16 -17.14 -17.84
CA GLY A 492 -5.14 -18.53 -17.36
C GLY A 492 -4.83 -19.61 -18.41
N GLU A 493 -5.09 -19.31 -19.69
CA GLU A 493 -4.83 -20.19 -20.83
C GLU A 493 -3.33 -20.35 -21.17
N PHE A 494 -2.44 -19.53 -20.60
CA PHE A 494 -0.98 -19.54 -20.82
C PHE A 494 -0.17 -19.95 -19.59
N LYS A 495 -0.83 -20.42 -18.52
CA LYS A 495 -0.18 -20.84 -17.26
C LYS A 495 0.46 -22.24 -17.33
N ASP A 496 0.98 -22.63 -18.48
CA ASP A 496 1.70 -23.90 -18.63
C ASP A 496 3.13 -23.78 -18.06
N LYS A 497 3.63 -24.87 -17.45
CA LYS A 497 4.93 -24.90 -16.75
C LYS A 497 6.15 -24.67 -17.65
N ASP A 498 6.01 -24.81 -18.97
CA ASP A 498 7.08 -24.67 -19.97
C ASP A 498 6.92 -23.44 -20.89
N SER A 499 6.10 -22.44 -20.50
CA SER A 499 5.87 -21.24 -21.30
C SER A 499 7.12 -20.33 -21.43
N LEU A 500 7.28 -19.73 -22.62
CA LEU A 500 8.32 -18.73 -22.92
C LEU A 500 8.17 -17.44 -22.09
N ILE A 501 6.95 -17.15 -21.63
CA ILE A 501 6.59 -16.00 -20.78
C ILE A 501 5.86 -16.51 -19.54
N VAL A 502 6.22 -15.99 -18.37
CA VAL A 502 5.65 -16.40 -17.09
C VAL A 502 5.02 -15.25 -16.34
N GLU A 503 4.00 -15.57 -15.54
CA GLU A 503 3.38 -14.60 -14.63
C GLU A 503 4.28 -14.39 -13.41
N LEU A 504 4.47 -13.13 -13.03
CA LEU A 504 5.11 -12.79 -11.79
C LEU A 504 4.26 -13.32 -10.63
N PRO A 505 4.85 -14.02 -9.63
CA PRO A 505 4.13 -14.44 -8.44
C PRO A 505 3.31 -13.32 -7.80
N ILE A 506 2.10 -13.66 -7.35
CA ILE A 506 1.13 -12.70 -6.76
C ILE A 506 1.75 -11.98 -5.55
N GLU A 507 2.57 -12.69 -4.78
CA GLU A 507 3.31 -12.16 -3.64
C GLU A 507 4.20 -10.98 -4.04
N TYR A 508 4.98 -11.11 -5.12
CA TYR A 508 5.84 -10.04 -5.62
C TYR A 508 5.04 -8.89 -6.25
N THR A 509 3.91 -9.19 -6.90
CA THR A 509 3.01 -8.18 -7.47
C THR A 509 2.34 -7.33 -6.39
N SER A 510 2.05 -7.92 -5.23
CA SER A 510 1.42 -7.20 -4.12
C SER A 510 2.41 -6.29 -3.39
N ASN A 511 3.67 -6.74 -3.28
CA ASN A 511 4.67 -6.08 -2.43
C ASN A 511 5.64 -5.16 -3.18
N TYR A 512 5.97 -5.43 -4.45
CA TYR A 512 7.10 -4.80 -5.16
C TYR A 512 6.77 -4.35 -6.60
N LYS A 513 5.50 -4.07 -6.89
CA LYS A 513 5.01 -3.79 -8.26
C LYS A 513 5.76 -2.66 -8.98
N THR A 514 5.99 -1.55 -8.30
CA THR A 514 6.66 -0.36 -8.87
C THR A 514 8.11 -0.65 -9.22
N PHE A 515 8.83 -1.38 -8.36
CA PHE A 515 10.21 -1.80 -8.58
C PHE A 515 10.34 -2.72 -9.80
N PHE A 516 9.57 -3.80 -9.86
CA PHE A 516 9.62 -4.73 -10.99
C PHE A 516 9.25 -4.05 -12.31
N LYS A 517 8.30 -3.11 -12.27
CA LYS A 517 7.93 -2.30 -13.43
C LYS A 517 9.09 -1.44 -13.93
N ASP A 518 9.84 -0.81 -13.02
CA ASP A 518 11.03 -0.03 -13.41
C ASP A 518 12.17 -0.91 -13.91
N MET A 519 12.31 -2.12 -13.36
CA MET A 519 13.29 -3.13 -13.82
C MET A 519 12.95 -3.77 -15.17
N GLY A 520 11.80 -3.45 -15.77
CA GLY A 520 11.41 -3.90 -17.11
C GLY A 520 10.40 -5.04 -17.16
N VAL A 521 9.82 -5.45 -16.03
CA VAL A 521 8.67 -6.37 -16.00
C VAL A 521 7.45 -5.64 -16.55
N ARG A 522 6.72 -6.32 -17.43
CA ARG A 522 5.63 -5.70 -18.19
C ARG A 522 4.30 -5.97 -17.50
N ASP A 523 3.37 -5.01 -17.58
CA ASP A 523 2.02 -5.17 -17.01
C ASP A 523 1.37 -6.46 -17.52
N GLU A 524 1.53 -6.74 -18.81
CA GLU A 524 0.97 -7.93 -19.41
C GLU A 524 1.80 -8.41 -20.62
N ILE A 525 1.54 -9.64 -21.08
CA ILE A 525 2.20 -10.21 -22.28
C ILE A 525 2.03 -9.31 -23.51
N GLY A 526 3.08 -9.08 -24.28
CA GLY A 526 3.06 -8.19 -25.43
C GLY A 526 2.76 -8.95 -26.72
N VAL A 527 2.38 -8.23 -27.77
CA VAL A 527 2.14 -8.80 -29.11
C VAL A 527 3.38 -9.55 -29.63
N LYS A 528 4.58 -9.04 -29.33
CA LYS A 528 5.84 -9.69 -29.75
C LYS A 528 6.00 -11.08 -29.13
N ASP A 529 5.62 -11.27 -27.87
CA ASP A 529 5.77 -12.56 -27.21
C ASP A 529 4.70 -13.54 -27.64
N LEU A 530 3.48 -13.05 -27.84
CA LEU A 530 2.40 -13.83 -28.41
C LEU A 530 2.79 -14.36 -29.81
N ILE A 531 3.47 -13.55 -30.63
CA ILE A 531 4.05 -13.99 -31.92
C ILE A 531 5.15 -15.04 -31.72
N LEU A 532 6.01 -14.88 -30.71
CA LEU A 532 7.06 -15.86 -30.37
C LEU A 532 6.47 -17.21 -29.91
N ILE A 533 5.42 -17.19 -29.09
CA ILE A 533 4.70 -18.40 -28.65
C ILE A 533 4.02 -19.09 -29.84
N ILE A 534 3.41 -18.33 -30.76
CA ILE A 534 2.87 -18.91 -32.01
C ILE A 534 3.99 -19.53 -32.82
N LYS A 535 5.11 -18.82 -33.01
CA LYS A 535 6.26 -19.35 -33.75
C LYS A 535 6.80 -20.63 -33.12
N SER A 536 7.00 -20.71 -31.81
CA SER A 536 7.47 -21.94 -31.16
C SER A 536 6.45 -23.08 -31.20
N THR A 537 5.15 -22.77 -31.27
CA THR A 537 4.07 -23.78 -31.44
C THR A 537 4.07 -24.33 -32.87
N VAL A 538 4.52 -23.55 -33.85
CA VAL A 538 4.50 -23.87 -35.29
C VAL A 538 5.89 -24.30 -35.82
N GLU A 539 6.96 -24.03 -35.09
CA GLU A 539 8.34 -24.41 -35.42
C GLU A 539 8.56 -25.90 -35.16
N GLY A 540 8.07 -26.68 -36.12
CA GLY A 540 8.31 -28.09 -36.34
C GLY A 540 8.03 -28.39 -37.82
N ASN A 541 8.47 -29.56 -38.28
CA ASN A 541 8.43 -30.03 -39.68
C ASN A 541 7.31 -29.39 -40.53
N LYS A 542 7.66 -28.77 -41.68
CA LYS A 542 6.75 -27.91 -42.48
C LYS A 542 5.44 -28.58 -42.94
N ASP A 543 5.39 -29.90 -42.88
CA ASP A 543 4.25 -30.74 -43.26
C ASP A 543 3.46 -31.29 -42.06
N ARG A 544 3.79 -30.90 -40.83
CA ARG A 544 3.09 -31.34 -39.62
C ARG A 544 1.76 -30.61 -39.48
N VAL A 545 0.67 -31.37 -39.47
CA VAL A 545 -0.67 -30.87 -39.14
C VAL A 545 -0.73 -30.54 -37.64
N LEU A 546 -1.05 -29.29 -37.31
CA LEU A 546 -1.25 -28.85 -35.93
C LEU A 546 -2.47 -29.58 -35.32
N LEU A 547 -2.33 -30.06 -34.10
CA LEU A 547 -3.44 -30.69 -33.37
C LEU A 547 -4.52 -29.63 -33.06
N ILE A 548 -5.77 -30.06 -32.92
CA ILE A 548 -6.92 -29.16 -32.65
C ILE A 548 -6.65 -28.25 -31.44
N ASP A 549 -5.97 -28.74 -30.41
CA ASP A 549 -5.65 -27.95 -29.22
C ASP A 549 -4.44 -27.00 -29.41
N GLU A 550 -3.56 -27.27 -30.37
CA GLU A 550 -2.51 -26.33 -30.80
C GLU A 550 -3.13 -25.21 -31.65
N ILE A 551 -4.09 -25.55 -32.52
CA ILE A 551 -4.86 -24.59 -33.32
C ILE A 551 -5.71 -23.68 -32.43
N LYS A 552 -6.43 -24.22 -31.44
CA LYS A 552 -7.20 -23.45 -30.46
C LYS A 552 -6.30 -22.48 -29.68
N ARG A 553 -5.11 -22.92 -29.26
CA ARG A 553 -4.12 -22.06 -28.60
C ARG A 553 -3.64 -20.94 -29.50
N VAL A 554 -3.33 -21.21 -30.78
CA VAL A 554 -2.95 -20.16 -31.74
C VAL A 554 -4.09 -19.16 -31.97
N ILE A 555 -5.34 -19.62 -32.08
CA ILE A 555 -6.52 -18.76 -32.23
C ILE A 555 -6.70 -17.86 -30.99
N GLN A 556 -6.60 -18.41 -29.78
CA GLN A 556 -6.66 -17.66 -28.52
C GLN A 556 -5.53 -16.63 -28.40
N ILE A 557 -4.30 -16.98 -28.82
CA ILE A 557 -3.16 -16.04 -28.86
C ILE A 557 -3.44 -14.89 -29.84
N LEU A 558 -3.99 -15.19 -31.02
CA LEU A 558 -4.34 -14.18 -32.03
C LEU A 558 -5.47 -13.26 -31.54
N GLU A 559 -6.46 -13.80 -30.82
CA GLU A 559 -7.51 -13.02 -30.14
C GLU A 559 -6.92 -12.10 -29.06
N GLN A 560 -5.95 -12.57 -28.28
CA GLN A 560 -5.23 -11.76 -27.27
C GLN A 560 -4.32 -10.70 -27.91
N ILE A 561 -3.66 -11.00 -29.04
CA ILE A 561 -2.93 -10.01 -29.83
C ILE A 561 -3.88 -8.90 -30.30
N SER A 562 -5.05 -9.28 -30.80
CA SER A 562 -6.12 -8.34 -31.17
C SER A 562 -6.54 -7.50 -29.95
N ARG A 563 -6.93 -8.12 -28.82
CA ARG A 563 -7.28 -7.43 -27.56
C ARG A 563 -6.17 -6.51 -27.00
N LYS A 564 -4.89 -6.82 -27.19
CA LYS A 564 -3.78 -5.96 -26.72
C LYS A 564 -3.35 -4.88 -27.67
N GLN A 565 -3.62 -5.03 -28.97
CA GLN A 565 -3.57 -3.91 -29.89
C GLN A 565 -4.69 -2.91 -29.58
N ARG A 566 -5.85 -3.41 -29.11
CA ARG A 566 -6.93 -2.70 -28.41
C ARG A 566 -6.47 -1.94 -27.16
N ASP A 567 -5.87 -2.64 -26.18
CA ASP A 567 -5.50 -2.07 -24.87
C ASP A 567 -4.29 -1.13 -24.91
N ASN A 568 -3.30 -1.33 -25.80
CA ASN A 568 -2.22 -0.35 -26.00
C ASN A 568 -2.69 0.96 -26.66
N LYS A 569 -3.95 1.06 -27.09
CA LYS A 569 -4.59 2.33 -27.42
C LYS A 569 -5.37 2.96 -26.26
N ARG A 570 -5.55 2.26 -25.12
CA ARG A 570 -6.26 2.80 -23.95
C ARG A 570 -5.42 3.78 -23.12
N ASP A 571 -4.09 3.76 -23.23
CA ASP A 571 -3.26 4.71 -22.48
C ASP A 571 -3.17 6.10 -23.13
N ARG A 572 -3.76 6.31 -24.32
CA ARG A 572 -3.62 7.58 -25.06
C ARG A 572 -4.80 7.87 -26.01
N ASN A 573 -5.66 8.79 -25.55
CA ASN A 573 -6.55 9.73 -26.27
C ASN A 573 -7.82 9.23 -26.95
N ASP A 574 -8.97 9.73 -26.47
CA ASP A 574 -9.72 10.90 -27.01
C ASP A 574 -11.12 11.15 -26.35
N PRO A 575 -11.71 10.31 -25.45
CA PRO A 575 -13.01 10.66 -24.83
C PRO A 575 -12.95 11.73 -23.72
N GLU A 576 -11.87 11.80 -22.92
CA GLU A 576 -11.81 12.66 -21.73
C GLU A 576 -11.83 14.16 -22.07
N ASN A 577 -11.14 14.60 -23.13
CA ASN A 577 -11.17 16.02 -23.55
C ASN A 577 -12.57 16.46 -24.00
N ALA A 578 -13.35 15.56 -24.59
CA ALA A 578 -14.73 15.83 -25.02
C ALA A 578 -15.67 15.84 -23.82
N ASP A 579 -15.47 14.92 -22.87
CA ASP A 579 -16.23 14.88 -21.62
C ASP A 579 -16.00 16.12 -20.74
N ASP A 580 -14.74 16.58 -20.63
CA ASP A 580 -14.34 17.83 -19.96
C ASP A 580 -14.92 19.07 -20.64
N ALA A 581 -15.04 19.05 -21.97
CA ALA A 581 -15.71 20.09 -22.75
C ALA A 581 -17.25 20.03 -22.64
N LYS A 582 -17.81 19.05 -21.93
CA LYS A 582 -19.26 18.77 -21.79
C LYS A 582 -19.94 18.34 -23.10
N ALA A 583 -19.19 17.72 -24.01
CA ALA A 583 -19.74 17.15 -25.22
C ALA A 583 -20.68 15.99 -24.93
N LYS A 584 -21.68 15.80 -25.79
CA LYS A 584 -22.58 14.65 -25.75
C LYS A 584 -22.22 13.62 -26.80
N ARG A 585 -21.66 14.06 -27.92
CA ARG A 585 -21.30 13.20 -29.05
C ARG A 585 -19.80 13.22 -29.29
N PHE A 586 -19.28 12.03 -29.55
CA PHE A 586 -17.90 11.82 -29.91
C PHE A 586 -17.80 10.87 -31.11
N SER A 587 -17.04 11.24 -32.12
CA SER A 587 -16.88 10.43 -33.33
C SER A 587 -15.43 10.35 -33.74
N VAL A 588 -15.00 9.15 -34.13
CA VAL A 588 -13.68 8.91 -34.74
C VAL A 588 -13.89 8.52 -36.19
N ILE A 589 -13.14 9.15 -37.10
CA ILE A 589 -13.20 8.85 -38.53
C ILE A 589 -11.79 8.49 -38.99
N VAL A 590 -11.64 7.28 -39.50
CA VAL A 590 -10.39 6.81 -40.10
C VAL A 590 -10.45 7.10 -41.60
N ASP A 591 -9.60 8.03 -42.06
CA ASP A 591 -9.63 8.55 -43.42
C ASP A 591 -8.45 8.01 -44.25
N GLU A 592 -8.77 7.15 -45.22
CA GLU A 592 -7.80 6.54 -46.14
C GLU A 592 -7.61 7.33 -47.45
N ARG A 593 -8.23 8.52 -47.60
CA ARG A 593 -8.07 9.31 -48.82
C ARG A 593 -6.60 9.66 -49.02
N ASN A 594 -6.10 9.37 -50.22
CA ASN A 594 -4.80 9.83 -50.67
C ASN A 594 -5.01 11.07 -51.53
N THR A 595 -4.81 12.26 -50.96
CA THR A 595 -5.05 13.52 -51.67
C THR A 595 -3.77 13.95 -52.37
N HIS A 596 -3.42 13.28 -53.48
CA HIS A 596 -2.47 13.85 -54.42
C HIS A 596 -3.20 14.88 -55.29
N THR A 597 -3.40 16.10 -54.76
CA THR A 597 -3.85 17.20 -55.60
C THR A 597 -2.65 17.85 -56.27
N SER A 598 -2.74 18.00 -57.58
CA SER A 598 -1.69 18.48 -58.49
C SER A 598 -1.52 20.00 -58.48
N LYS A 599 -1.90 20.68 -57.39
CA LYS A 599 -1.83 22.13 -57.21
C LYS A 599 -1.18 22.41 -55.85
N ASN A 600 -0.21 23.31 -55.81
CA ASN A 600 0.62 23.56 -54.63
C ASN A 600 0.03 24.64 -53.69
N SER A 601 -1.31 24.73 -53.51
CA SER A 601 -1.94 25.78 -52.68
C SER A 601 -1.96 25.43 -51.18
N LEU A 602 -0.77 25.20 -50.61
CA LEU A 602 -0.56 24.88 -49.20
C LEU A 602 0.04 26.08 -48.43
N LEU A 603 -0.06 26.04 -47.09
CA LEU A 603 0.55 27.06 -46.22
C LEU A 603 2.08 27.13 -46.34
N SER A 604 2.71 26.01 -46.68
CA SER A 604 4.14 25.86 -46.95
C SER A 604 4.39 24.59 -47.77
N GLN A 605 5.58 24.48 -48.37
CA GLN A 605 5.96 23.30 -49.13
C GLN A 605 6.19 22.08 -48.23
N GLU A 606 6.52 22.30 -46.97
CA GLU A 606 6.74 21.24 -45.98
C GLU A 606 5.45 20.49 -45.58
N MET A 607 4.26 21.04 -45.91
CA MET A 607 2.97 20.41 -45.60
C MET A 607 2.47 19.41 -46.64
N VAL A 608 3.19 19.19 -47.75
CA VAL A 608 2.80 18.25 -48.80
C VAL A 608 2.63 16.83 -48.25
N ASP A 609 3.59 16.37 -47.45
CA ASP A 609 3.60 15.03 -46.85
C ASP A 609 2.47 14.83 -45.80
N LEU A 610 1.76 15.90 -45.42
CA LEU A 610 0.68 15.89 -44.42
C LEU A 610 -0.73 15.90 -45.01
N GLN A 611 -0.86 15.92 -46.34
CA GLN A 611 -2.19 15.94 -46.98
C GLN A 611 -2.86 14.56 -47.04
N GLY A 612 -2.08 13.48 -46.92
CA GLY A 612 -2.56 12.11 -47.03
C GLY A 612 -3.44 11.61 -45.86
N PRO A 613 -3.49 10.27 -45.66
CA PRO A 613 -4.38 9.62 -44.70
C PRO A 613 -4.31 10.24 -43.30
N ALA A 614 -5.45 10.29 -42.62
CA ALA A 614 -5.58 10.97 -41.33
C ALA A 614 -6.52 10.23 -40.38
N LEU A 615 -6.32 10.47 -39.09
CA LEU A 615 -7.30 10.19 -38.05
C LEU A 615 -8.04 11.49 -37.72
N TRP A 616 -9.36 11.46 -37.76
CA TRP A 616 -10.21 12.58 -37.38
C TRP A 616 -10.94 12.26 -36.08
N ILE A 617 -11.02 13.24 -35.20
CA ILE A 617 -11.78 13.17 -33.96
C ILE A 617 -12.73 14.35 -33.90
N TYR A 618 -14.01 14.09 -33.72
CA TYR A 618 -15.06 15.08 -33.64
C TYR A 618 -15.75 15.04 -32.28
N ASN A 619 -16.12 16.22 -31.78
CA ASN A 619 -17.11 16.38 -30.73
C ASN A 619 -18.04 17.58 -31.00
N ASP A 620 -19.22 17.55 -30.42
CA ASP A 620 -20.30 18.50 -30.67
C ASP A 620 -20.21 19.81 -29.88
N VAL A 621 -19.07 20.08 -29.23
CA VAL A 621 -18.84 21.32 -28.48
C VAL A 621 -17.86 22.22 -29.23
N GLU A 622 -18.17 23.51 -29.26
CA GLU A 622 -17.30 24.55 -29.79
C GLU A 622 -16.27 24.99 -28.73
N PHE A 623 -14.98 24.99 -29.09
CA PHE A 623 -13.91 25.54 -28.26
C PHE A 623 -14.09 27.03 -27.99
N THR A 624 -13.88 27.40 -26.73
CA THR A 624 -13.77 28.80 -26.31
C THR A 624 -12.38 29.37 -26.60
N ASP A 625 -12.24 30.70 -26.53
CA ASP A 625 -10.93 31.37 -26.59
C ASP A 625 -9.97 30.92 -25.47
N ARG A 626 -10.49 30.42 -24.34
CA ARG A 626 -9.67 29.86 -23.26
C ARG A 626 -9.09 28.50 -23.66
N ASP A 627 -9.86 27.67 -24.36
CA ASP A 627 -9.44 26.34 -24.80
C ASP A 627 -8.31 26.45 -25.84
N PHE A 628 -8.47 27.33 -26.84
CA PHE A 628 -7.42 27.64 -27.79
C PHE A 628 -6.14 28.17 -27.14
N ARG A 629 -6.25 29.08 -26.17
CA ARG A 629 -5.08 29.62 -25.44
C ARG A 629 -4.37 28.56 -24.59
N SER A 630 -5.13 27.64 -24.00
CA SER A 630 -4.60 26.55 -23.18
C SER A 630 -3.85 25.52 -24.04
N LEU A 631 -4.38 25.23 -25.22
CA LEU A 631 -3.84 24.21 -26.12
C LEU A 631 -2.60 24.70 -26.91
N ILE A 632 -2.49 26.01 -27.19
CA ILE A 632 -1.32 26.60 -27.89
C ILE A 632 -0.11 26.78 -26.94
N LYS A 633 -0.32 26.82 -25.61
CA LYS A 633 0.77 26.92 -24.60
C LYS A 633 1.40 25.55 -24.30
N LEU A 634 2.11 24.99 -25.27
CA LEU A 634 2.93 23.80 -25.06
C LEU A 634 4.09 24.12 -24.08
N GLY A 635 4.02 23.66 -22.83
CA GLY A 635 5.17 23.60 -21.91
C GLY A 635 5.19 24.48 -20.65
N LYS A 636 4.10 25.17 -20.26
CA LYS A 636 3.98 25.79 -18.91
C LYS A 636 2.64 25.46 -18.27
N GLY A 637 2.66 24.56 -17.29
CA GLY A 637 1.51 24.20 -16.47
C GLY A 637 0.93 25.45 -15.80
N SER A 638 -0.28 25.83 -16.20
CA SER A 638 -0.98 26.99 -15.67
C SER A 638 -2.43 26.63 -15.39
N LYS A 639 -2.65 25.84 -14.33
CA LYS A 639 -3.97 25.54 -13.73
C LYS A 639 -3.76 25.01 -12.30
N SER A 640 -3.32 25.88 -11.38
CA SER A 640 -3.08 25.51 -9.97
C SER A 640 -4.31 25.66 -9.06
N ASN A 641 -5.42 26.29 -9.50
CA ASN A 641 -6.47 26.75 -8.57
C ASN A 641 -7.94 26.45 -9.01
N GLU A 642 -8.24 25.39 -9.78
CA GLU A 642 -9.64 25.03 -10.09
C GLU A 642 -9.87 23.54 -9.78
N GLU A 643 -10.61 23.23 -8.71
CA GLU A 643 -10.82 21.88 -8.16
C GLU A 643 -11.89 21.03 -8.90
N GLU A 644 -12.54 21.56 -9.93
CA GLU A 644 -13.67 20.89 -10.60
C GLU A 644 -13.35 20.29 -12.00
N THR A 645 -12.09 20.30 -12.46
CA THR A 645 -11.71 19.66 -13.75
C THR A 645 -10.66 18.58 -13.53
N ILE A 646 -10.94 17.35 -13.98
CA ILE A 646 -10.03 16.20 -13.89
C ILE A 646 -9.01 16.31 -15.04
N GLY A 647 -8.17 17.35 -14.96
CA GLY A 647 -7.24 17.72 -16.01
C GLY A 647 -6.02 18.45 -15.44
N ARG A 648 -5.40 17.90 -14.38
CA ARG A 648 -4.04 18.30 -14.02
C ARG A 648 -3.12 17.77 -15.12
N PHE A 649 -2.43 18.71 -15.79
CA PHE A 649 -1.47 18.52 -16.88
C PHE A 649 -2.09 18.45 -18.29
N GLY A 650 -1.75 19.41 -19.14
CA GLY A 650 -1.96 19.37 -20.60
C GLY A 650 -1.10 18.31 -21.31
N THR A 651 -0.98 17.12 -20.73
CA THR A 651 -0.24 15.95 -21.24
C THR A 651 -1.11 15.03 -22.10
N GLY A 652 -2.45 15.07 -21.96
CA GLY A 652 -3.37 14.27 -22.75
C GLY A 652 -3.21 14.50 -24.26
N PHE A 653 -3.33 15.76 -24.73
CA PHE A 653 -3.20 16.06 -26.16
C PHE A 653 -1.82 15.70 -26.75
N ASN A 654 -0.73 15.67 -25.96
CA ASN A 654 0.61 15.34 -26.47
C ASN A 654 0.69 13.94 -27.09
N CYS A 655 -0.27 13.07 -26.81
CA CYS A 655 -0.33 11.74 -27.40
C CYS A 655 -0.68 11.72 -28.89
N ALA A 656 -1.33 12.78 -29.39
CA ALA A 656 -1.53 12.99 -30.82
C ALA A 656 -0.19 12.94 -31.58
N PHE A 657 0.90 13.37 -30.93
CA PHE A 657 2.24 13.37 -31.52
C PHE A 657 2.85 11.97 -31.73
N HIS A 658 2.26 10.91 -31.18
CA HIS A 658 2.61 9.55 -31.61
C HIS A 658 2.18 9.25 -33.03
N ILE A 659 1.10 9.90 -33.48
CA ILE A 659 0.45 9.63 -34.75
C ILE A 659 0.85 10.66 -35.82
N THR A 660 0.98 11.93 -35.43
CA THR A 660 1.21 13.05 -36.34
C THR A 660 2.32 13.98 -35.85
N ASP A 661 2.94 14.73 -36.76
CA ASP A 661 3.90 15.80 -36.42
C ASP A 661 3.27 17.20 -36.41
N LEU A 662 2.05 17.33 -36.96
CA LEU A 662 1.33 18.60 -37.09
C LEU A 662 -0.18 18.37 -36.98
N PRO A 663 -0.73 18.24 -35.76
CA PRO A 663 -2.16 18.19 -35.59
C PRO A 663 -2.79 19.56 -35.87
N SER A 664 -4.02 19.54 -36.36
CA SER A 664 -4.81 20.74 -36.59
C SER A 664 -6.23 20.59 -36.06
N ILE A 665 -6.83 21.74 -35.74
CA ILE A 665 -8.07 21.83 -34.97
C ILE A 665 -8.95 22.89 -35.59
N VAL A 666 -10.18 22.54 -35.91
CA VAL A 666 -11.21 23.46 -36.40
C VAL A 666 -12.31 23.55 -35.36
N SER A 667 -12.61 24.77 -34.92
CA SER A 667 -13.76 25.03 -34.07
C SER A 667 -14.20 26.48 -34.20
N GLY A 668 -15.51 26.70 -34.30
CA GLY A 668 -16.08 28.00 -34.58
C GLY A 668 -15.53 28.54 -35.90
N LYS A 669 -15.03 29.77 -35.89
CA LYS A 669 -14.42 30.44 -37.04
C LYS A 669 -12.90 30.26 -37.15
N TYR A 670 -12.31 29.43 -36.30
CA TYR A 670 -10.86 29.29 -36.18
C TYR A 670 -10.36 27.92 -36.62
N ILE A 671 -9.21 27.94 -37.29
CA ILE A 671 -8.36 26.77 -37.50
C ILE A 671 -7.03 27.01 -36.79
N ALA A 672 -6.58 26.04 -35.99
CA ALA A 672 -5.30 26.08 -35.29
C ALA A 672 -4.40 24.93 -35.75
N PHE A 673 -3.10 25.22 -35.82
CA PHE A 673 -2.04 24.24 -36.11
C PHE A 673 -1.03 24.24 -34.97
N LEU A 674 -0.59 23.06 -34.54
CA LEU A 674 0.44 22.92 -33.49
C LEU A 674 1.70 22.28 -34.07
N ASP A 675 2.78 23.05 -34.14
CA ASP A 675 4.03 22.69 -34.80
C ASP A 675 5.18 22.78 -33.78
N PRO A 676 5.32 21.83 -32.84
CA PRO A 676 6.25 21.97 -31.72
C PRO A 676 7.72 22.18 -32.15
N ASN A 677 8.10 21.67 -33.33
CA ASN A 677 9.44 21.81 -33.91
C ASN A 677 9.58 23.00 -34.87
N ALA A 678 8.53 23.80 -35.04
CA ALA A 678 8.49 24.96 -35.93
C ALA A 678 9.00 24.63 -37.35
N LYS A 679 8.57 23.48 -37.89
CA LYS A 679 9.05 22.94 -39.17
C LYS A 679 8.10 23.21 -40.33
N PHE A 680 6.81 23.21 -40.10
CA PHE A 680 5.79 23.21 -41.14
C PHE A 680 5.16 24.58 -41.37
N LEU A 681 5.04 25.41 -40.34
CA LEU A 681 4.42 26.74 -40.48
C LEU A 681 5.37 27.74 -41.17
N PRO A 682 4.84 28.67 -42.00
CA PRO A 682 5.66 29.66 -42.70
C PRO A 682 6.35 30.61 -41.70
N ALA A 683 7.57 31.05 -42.04
CA ALA A 683 8.31 32.02 -41.23
C ALA A 683 7.63 33.40 -41.31
N GLN A 684 7.51 34.09 -40.17
CA GLN A 684 6.90 35.42 -40.08
C GLN A 684 7.77 36.39 -39.26
N GLY A 685 7.65 37.69 -39.54
CA GLY A 685 8.37 38.76 -38.83
C GLY A 685 9.81 39.00 -39.31
N TYR A 686 10.48 39.98 -38.69
CA TYR A 686 11.91 40.26 -38.91
C TYR A 686 12.65 40.25 -37.57
N PRO A 687 13.69 39.41 -37.39
CA PRO A 687 14.16 38.38 -38.31
C PRO A 687 13.13 37.25 -38.51
N PRO A 688 13.11 36.57 -39.68
CA PRO A 688 12.14 35.51 -39.97
C PRO A 688 12.21 34.38 -38.95
N ARG A 689 11.10 34.10 -38.25
CA ARG A 689 11.01 32.98 -37.31
C ARG A 689 9.78 32.14 -37.60
N ARG A 690 9.97 30.82 -37.66
CA ARG A 690 8.87 29.86 -37.71
C ARG A 690 8.25 29.74 -36.31
N ARG A 691 6.93 29.80 -36.24
CA ARG A 691 6.18 29.75 -34.98
C ARG A 691 5.87 28.31 -34.63
N ARG A 692 5.78 27.99 -33.34
CA ARG A 692 5.45 26.63 -32.86
C ARG A 692 3.96 26.29 -32.87
N GLY A 693 3.15 27.22 -33.35
CA GLY A 693 1.71 27.08 -33.51
C GLY A 693 1.11 28.38 -34.03
N THR A 694 -0.06 28.27 -34.66
CA THR A 694 -0.79 29.43 -35.20
C THR A 694 -2.28 29.17 -35.12
N ARG A 695 -3.05 30.22 -34.84
CA ARG A 695 -4.52 30.24 -34.93
C ARG A 695 -4.93 31.24 -36.01
N ILE A 696 -5.73 30.79 -36.97
CA ILE A 696 -6.18 31.55 -38.13
C ILE A 696 -7.69 31.66 -38.08
N ASN A 697 -8.24 32.87 -38.20
CA ASN A 697 -9.65 33.05 -38.52
C ASN A 697 -9.83 32.76 -40.02
N PHE A 698 -10.37 31.59 -40.35
CA PHE A 698 -10.40 31.13 -41.74
C PHE A 698 -11.44 31.87 -42.60
N ILE A 699 -12.43 32.51 -41.96
CA ILE A 699 -13.45 33.33 -42.62
C ILE A 699 -12.85 34.69 -43.01
N GLU A 700 -12.28 35.40 -42.04
CA GLU A 700 -11.69 36.73 -42.26
C GLU A 700 -10.50 36.72 -43.24
N LYS A 701 -9.76 35.60 -43.30
CA LYS A 701 -8.58 35.46 -44.15
C LYS A 701 -8.87 34.83 -45.52
N GLU A 702 -10.14 34.63 -45.87
CA GLU A 702 -10.56 33.89 -47.06
C GLU A 702 -9.74 32.59 -47.25
N PHE A 703 -9.50 31.85 -46.16
CA PHE A 703 -8.46 30.81 -46.10
C PHE A 703 -8.64 29.72 -47.16
N LYS A 704 -9.89 29.33 -47.42
CA LYS A 704 -10.26 28.36 -48.46
C LYS A 704 -9.88 28.80 -49.87
N LYS A 705 -10.01 30.10 -50.17
CA LYS A 705 -9.68 30.68 -51.48
C LYS A 705 -8.17 30.76 -51.69
N CYS A 706 -7.42 31.08 -50.64
CA CYS A 706 -5.97 31.19 -50.67
C CYS A 706 -5.27 29.83 -50.65
N PHE A 707 -5.82 28.86 -49.91
CA PHE A 707 -5.20 27.55 -49.65
C PHE A 707 -6.20 26.41 -49.85
N SER A 708 -6.76 26.32 -51.06
CA SER A 708 -7.79 25.34 -51.40
C SER A 708 -7.35 23.89 -51.15
N ASP A 709 -6.11 23.56 -51.47
CA ASP A 709 -5.56 22.21 -51.26
C ASP A 709 -5.35 21.91 -49.77
N GLN A 710 -5.00 22.92 -48.97
CA GLN A 710 -4.88 22.77 -47.51
C GLN A 710 -6.24 22.50 -46.84
N CYS A 711 -7.31 23.02 -47.43
CA CYS A 711 -8.68 22.92 -46.92
C CYS A 711 -9.41 21.66 -47.40
N TYR A 712 -9.04 21.13 -48.56
CA TYR A 712 -9.70 19.98 -49.19
C TYR A 712 -9.93 18.78 -48.26
N PRO A 713 -8.97 18.36 -47.39
CA PRO A 713 -9.21 17.20 -46.53
C PRO A 713 -10.29 17.42 -45.47
N TYR A 714 -10.61 18.67 -45.10
CA TYR A 714 -11.70 18.95 -44.16
C TYR A 714 -13.06 18.78 -44.84
N GLU A 715 -13.11 18.97 -46.16
CA GLU A 715 -14.31 18.76 -46.96
C GLU A 715 -14.73 17.27 -46.86
N ALA A 716 -16.03 17.05 -46.68
CA ALA A 716 -16.68 15.76 -46.40
C ALA A 716 -16.64 15.24 -44.95
N ILE A 717 -16.00 15.94 -43.99
CA ILE A 717 -16.01 15.53 -42.57
C ILE A 717 -17.00 16.38 -41.77
N GLU A 718 -18.08 15.77 -41.25
CA GLU A 718 -19.07 16.40 -40.35
C GLU A 718 -19.62 17.75 -40.87
N GLY A 719 -19.68 17.93 -42.20
CA GLY A 719 -20.15 19.18 -42.82
C GLY A 719 -19.18 20.36 -42.71
N CYS A 720 -17.93 20.14 -42.30
CA CYS A 720 -16.88 21.14 -42.29
C CYS A 720 -16.39 21.43 -43.72
N ASP A 721 -16.43 22.69 -44.14
CA ASP A 721 -15.94 23.10 -45.47
C ASP A 721 -15.03 24.35 -45.41
N LEU A 722 -14.76 24.87 -44.21
CA LEU A 722 -14.00 26.08 -43.93
C LEU A 722 -14.48 27.35 -44.68
N SER A 723 -15.73 27.35 -45.18
CA SER A 723 -16.38 28.52 -45.78
C SER A 723 -17.24 29.29 -44.77
N LYS A 724 -17.75 28.58 -43.76
CA LYS A 724 -18.59 29.09 -42.67
C LYS A 724 -18.10 28.58 -41.32
N GLU A 725 -18.66 29.17 -40.26
CA GLU A 725 -18.38 28.77 -38.89
C GLU A 725 -18.73 27.29 -38.64
N PHE A 726 -17.83 26.54 -38.00
CA PHE A 726 -18.02 25.14 -37.67
C PHE A 726 -18.55 24.98 -36.24
N LYS A 727 -19.77 24.45 -36.11
CA LYS A 727 -20.46 24.26 -34.81
C LYS A 727 -20.11 22.90 -34.20
N GLY A 728 -18.91 22.85 -33.64
CA GLY A 728 -18.30 21.70 -32.99
C GLY A 728 -16.78 21.84 -33.00
N THR A 729 -16.08 20.80 -32.54
CA THR A 729 -14.62 20.76 -32.59
C THR A 729 -14.16 19.54 -33.37
N LEU A 730 -13.32 19.78 -34.38
CA LEU A 730 -12.77 18.76 -35.25
C LEU A 730 -11.24 18.77 -35.19
N PHE A 731 -10.66 17.65 -34.79
CA PHE A 731 -9.24 17.40 -34.83
C PHE A 731 -8.89 16.62 -36.08
N ARG A 732 -7.83 17.03 -36.77
CA ARG A 732 -7.19 16.28 -37.84
C ARG A 732 -5.79 15.90 -37.42
N LEU A 733 -5.50 14.60 -37.48
CA LEU A 733 -4.19 14.04 -37.18
C LEU A 733 -3.66 13.32 -38.43
N PRO A 734 -2.92 14.04 -39.32
CA PRO A 734 -2.29 13.41 -40.48
C PRO A 734 -1.32 12.31 -40.06
N LEU A 735 -1.48 11.11 -40.62
CA LEU A 735 -0.70 9.95 -40.22
C LEU A 735 0.74 10.07 -40.69
N ARG A 736 1.70 9.78 -39.80
CA ARG A 736 3.10 9.77 -40.14
C ARG A 736 3.42 8.65 -41.14
N THR A 737 3.83 9.03 -42.35
CA THR A 737 4.25 8.09 -43.39
C THR A 737 5.70 7.61 -43.15
N ILE A 738 6.15 6.62 -43.92
CA ILE A 738 7.54 6.14 -43.87
C ILE A 738 8.53 7.28 -44.16
N ASN A 739 8.18 8.16 -45.10
CA ASN A 739 9.03 9.28 -45.50
C ASN A 739 9.04 10.40 -44.45
N SER A 740 7.88 10.76 -43.90
CA SER A 740 7.81 11.80 -42.87
C SER A 740 8.42 11.33 -41.54
N ALA A 741 8.34 10.03 -41.21
CA ALA A 741 8.96 9.43 -40.04
C ALA A 741 10.47 9.58 -39.98
N ARG A 742 11.16 9.37 -41.12
CA ARG A 742 12.63 9.55 -41.19
C ARG A 742 13.07 11.00 -40.93
N LYS A 743 12.18 11.96 -41.21
CA LYS A 743 12.44 13.39 -41.08
C LYS A 743 11.85 13.97 -39.79
N SER A 744 11.16 13.18 -38.97
CA SER A 744 10.51 13.64 -37.75
C SER A 744 11.48 13.61 -36.59
N GLU A 745 11.60 14.74 -35.90
CA GLU A 745 12.33 14.85 -34.63
C GLU A 745 11.46 14.41 -33.43
N ILE A 746 10.17 14.15 -33.64
CA ILE A 746 9.23 13.71 -32.61
C ILE A 746 9.24 12.18 -32.51
N SER A 747 9.08 11.47 -33.64
CA SER A 747 9.01 10.01 -33.67
C SER A 747 9.40 9.45 -35.03
N ASN A 748 10.32 8.49 -35.02
CA ASN A 748 10.82 7.80 -36.22
C ASN A 748 9.93 6.62 -36.66
N LYS A 749 8.74 6.45 -36.07
CA LYS A 749 7.83 5.33 -36.36
C LYS A 749 6.71 5.75 -37.32
N PRO A 750 6.57 5.10 -38.50
CA PRO A 750 5.42 5.31 -39.36
C PRO A 750 4.17 4.66 -38.76
N VAL A 751 3.00 5.17 -39.17
CA VAL A 751 1.70 4.75 -38.64
C VAL A 751 0.92 4.03 -39.73
N ASP A 752 0.50 2.80 -39.45
CA ASP A 752 -0.33 2.00 -40.35
C ASP A 752 -1.82 2.29 -40.10
N ILE A 753 -2.51 2.81 -41.10
CA ILE A 753 -3.94 3.13 -41.04
C ILE A 753 -4.82 1.89 -40.82
N ARG A 754 -4.42 0.72 -41.33
CA ARG A 754 -5.16 -0.53 -41.10
C ARG A 754 -5.15 -0.91 -39.64
N LYS A 755 -4.01 -0.67 -38.96
CA LYS A 755 -3.88 -0.88 -37.51
C LYS A 755 -4.71 0.14 -36.73
N ILE A 756 -4.82 1.39 -37.20
CA ILE A 756 -5.71 2.38 -36.58
C ILE A 756 -7.16 1.91 -36.67
N LEU A 757 -7.61 1.53 -37.87
CA LEU A 757 -8.97 1.06 -38.10
C LEU A 757 -9.29 -0.18 -37.30
N GLN A 758 -8.39 -1.17 -37.30
CA GLN A 758 -8.54 -2.40 -36.51
C GLN A 758 -8.79 -2.06 -35.06
N VAL A 759 -7.90 -1.27 -34.44
CA VAL A 759 -8.01 -1.04 -33.02
C VAL A 759 -9.24 -0.19 -32.65
N PHE A 760 -9.63 0.82 -33.45
CA PHE A 760 -10.88 1.53 -33.14
C PHE A 760 -12.11 0.67 -33.40
N SER A 761 -12.10 -0.21 -34.42
CA SER A 761 -13.21 -1.15 -34.68
C SER A 761 -13.42 -2.10 -33.51
N GLU A 762 -12.34 -2.36 -32.79
CA GLU A 762 -12.29 -3.24 -31.67
C GLU A 762 -12.67 -2.58 -30.32
N VAL A 763 -12.70 -1.24 -30.23
CA VAL A 763 -13.18 -0.44 -29.06
C VAL A 763 -14.71 -0.50 -28.89
N ARG A 764 -15.41 -1.01 -29.90
CA ARG A 764 -16.86 -1.24 -29.99
C ARG A 764 -17.57 -1.74 -28.70
N GLY A 765 -16.92 -2.51 -27.82
CA GLY A 765 -17.57 -3.16 -26.65
C GLY A 765 -17.05 -2.68 -25.29
N ASN A 766 -16.60 -1.44 -25.22
CA ASN A 766 -15.73 -1.00 -24.16
C ASN A 766 -16.44 -0.08 -23.15
N LYS A 767 -16.27 -0.40 -21.87
CA LYS A 767 -17.08 0.11 -20.74
C LYS A 767 -16.68 1.53 -20.31
N GLU A 768 -15.84 2.24 -21.05
CA GLU A 768 -15.37 3.58 -20.68
C GLU A 768 -16.51 4.59 -20.64
N MET A 769 -17.52 4.41 -21.51
CA MET A 769 -18.74 5.24 -21.50
C MET A 769 -19.48 5.22 -20.16
N LEU A 770 -19.27 4.20 -19.31
CA LEU A 770 -19.80 4.13 -17.95
C LEU A 770 -19.30 5.26 -17.03
N PHE A 771 -18.06 5.69 -17.24
CA PHE A 771 -17.35 6.60 -16.34
C PHE A 771 -17.23 8.03 -16.91
N LEU A 772 -17.53 8.22 -18.19
CA LEU A 772 -17.73 9.55 -18.79
C LEU A 772 -19.01 10.17 -18.21
N ARG A 773 -19.07 11.47 -18.03
CA ARG A 773 -20.18 12.18 -17.36
C ARG A 773 -21.16 12.83 -18.32
N ASN A 774 -20.67 13.27 -19.46
CA ASN A 774 -21.38 14.06 -20.46
C ASN A 774 -21.57 13.30 -21.78
N ILE A 775 -20.62 12.47 -22.18
CA ILE A 775 -20.70 11.70 -23.44
C ILE A 775 -21.83 10.68 -23.37
N GLU A 776 -22.76 10.80 -24.31
CA GLU A 776 -23.94 9.94 -24.47
C GLU A 776 -23.87 9.10 -25.75
N SER A 777 -23.06 9.50 -26.73
CA SER A 777 -22.88 8.75 -27.99
C SER A 777 -21.42 8.74 -28.44
N CYS A 778 -20.94 7.57 -28.85
CA CYS A 778 -19.61 7.34 -29.39
C CYS A 778 -19.69 6.55 -30.69
N SER A 779 -18.97 6.95 -31.74
CA SER A 779 -19.07 6.28 -33.04
C SER A 779 -17.73 6.19 -33.79
N LEU A 780 -17.62 5.17 -34.64
CA LEU A 780 -16.51 4.98 -35.55
C LEU A 780 -16.97 4.91 -37.00
N PHE A 781 -16.30 5.69 -37.83
CA PHE A 781 -16.49 5.69 -39.27
C PHE A 781 -15.19 5.37 -40.02
N HIS A 782 -15.35 4.78 -41.19
CA HIS A 782 -14.26 4.53 -42.15
C HIS A 782 -14.55 5.27 -43.45
N MET A 783 -13.63 6.12 -43.88
CA MET A 783 -13.76 6.86 -45.12
C MET A 783 -12.83 6.34 -46.21
N LYS A 784 -13.41 6.00 -47.36
CA LYS A 784 -12.72 5.59 -48.60
C LYS A 784 -13.32 6.34 -49.79
N ASN A 785 -12.48 6.95 -50.63
CA ASN A 785 -12.91 7.63 -51.87
C ASN A 785 -14.10 8.60 -51.67
N GLN A 786 -14.09 9.39 -50.57
CA GLN A 786 -15.17 10.29 -50.12
C GLN A 786 -16.48 9.64 -49.63
N SER A 787 -16.57 8.30 -49.60
CA SER A 787 -17.68 7.59 -48.96
C SER A 787 -17.38 7.33 -47.48
N ILE A 788 -18.28 7.75 -46.60
CA ILE A 788 -18.22 7.50 -45.15
C ILE A 788 -19.07 6.27 -44.82
N ASN A 789 -18.45 5.25 -44.23
CA ASN A 789 -19.12 4.04 -43.78
C ASN A 789 -19.10 3.97 -42.25
N LYS A 790 -20.28 3.86 -41.63
CA LYS A 790 -20.41 3.64 -40.17
C LYS A 790 -19.99 2.22 -39.84
N ILE A 791 -18.96 2.06 -39.01
CA ILE A 791 -18.51 0.75 -38.52
C ILE A 791 -19.32 0.36 -37.28
N TRP A 792 -19.38 1.25 -36.29
CA TRP A 792 -20.18 1.03 -35.08
C TRP A 792 -20.57 2.35 -34.42
N GLU A 793 -21.62 2.29 -33.61
CA GLU A 793 -22.12 3.39 -32.79
C GLU A 793 -22.67 2.85 -31.47
N ALA A 794 -22.23 3.45 -30.37
CA ALA A 794 -22.65 3.15 -29.02
C ALA A 794 -23.44 4.35 -28.46
N ASN A 795 -24.64 4.10 -27.96
CA ASN A 795 -25.53 5.12 -27.41
C ASN A 795 -25.89 4.75 -25.97
N ILE A 796 -25.91 5.74 -25.08
CA ILE A 796 -26.41 5.59 -23.73
C ILE A 796 -27.88 6.00 -23.69
N ASP A 797 -28.73 5.06 -23.32
CA ASP A 797 -30.06 5.35 -22.84
C ASP A 797 -30.04 5.51 -21.30
N ILE A 798 -30.52 6.65 -20.83
CA ILE A 798 -30.46 7.03 -19.42
C ILE A 798 -31.59 8.01 -19.09
N SER A 799 -32.21 7.81 -17.92
CA SER A 799 -33.27 8.68 -17.43
C SER A 799 -32.74 10.09 -17.11
N ASP A 800 -33.61 11.11 -17.14
CA ASP A 800 -33.20 12.48 -16.78
C ASP A 800 -32.72 12.60 -15.32
N LEU A 801 -33.25 11.75 -14.43
CA LEU A 801 -32.83 11.71 -13.03
C LEU A 801 -31.40 11.14 -12.93
N ASP A 802 -31.17 9.98 -13.53
CA ASP A 802 -29.86 9.32 -13.54
C ASP A 802 -28.80 10.15 -14.27
N ARG A 803 -29.19 10.85 -15.35
CA ARG A 803 -28.34 11.80 -16.08
C ARG A 803 -27.87 12.95 -15.19
N LYS A 804 -28.72 13.45 -14.30
CA LYS A 804 -28.33 14.50 -13.32
C LYS A 804 -27.37 13.95 -12.28
N ILE A 805 -27.62 12.74 -11.77
CA ILE A 805 -26.74 12.06 -10.79
C ILE A 805 -25.36 11.79 -11.41
N ARG A 806 -25.32 11.23 -12.62
CA ARG A 806 -24.09 10.98 -13.40
C ARG A 806 -23.23 12.25 -13.59
N LYS A 807 -23.87 13.42 -13.65
CA LYS A 807 -23.20 14.71 -13.82
C LYS A 807 -22.84 15.40 -12.50
N SER A 808 -23.44 15.02 -11.37
CA SER A 808 -23.18 15.61 -10.06
C SER A 808 -22.00 14.93 -9.38
N VAL A 809 -21.01 15.70 -8.94
CA VAL A 809 -19.92 15.22 -8.09
C VAL A 809 -20.18 15.71 -6.67
N ILE A 810 -20.56 14.81 -5.78
CA ILE A 810 -20.75 15.11 -4.36
C ILE A 810 -20.15 13.98 -3.52
N ASP A 811 -19.70 14.29 -2.31
CA ASP A 811 -19.03 13.32 -1.42
C ASP A 811 -20.00 12.25 -0.87
N LYS A 812 -21.32 12.48 -0.98
CA LYS A 812 -22.36 11.56 -0.55
C LYS A 812 -22.56 10.44 -1.57
N MET A 813 -22.69 9.21 -1.08
CA MET A 813 -23.00 8.04 -1.91
C MET A 813 -24.30 8.23 -2.70
N GLN A 814 -24.24 7.99 -4.01
CA GLN A 814 -25.34 8.02 -4.95
C GLN A 814 -25.28 6.81 -5.86
N THR A 815 -26.43 6.37 -6.38
CA THR A 815 -26.52 5.30 -7.38
C THR A 815 -27.35 5.75 -8.56
N TYR A 816 -27.01 5.29 -9.76
CA TYR A 816 -27.76 5.57 -10.98
C TYR A 816 -27.67 4.40 -11.97
N GLN A 817 -28.69 4.26 -12.81
CA GLN A 817 -28.77 3.23 -13.84
C GLN A 817 -28.61 3.82 -15.24
N LEU A 818 -28.00 3.08 -16.16
CA LEU A 818 -27.96 3.40 -17.59
C LEU A 818 -27.93 2.13 -18.44
N THR A 819 -28.28 2.28 -19.71
CA THR A 819 -28.22 1.22 -20.71
C THR A 819 -27.30 1.66 -21.85
N ILE A 820 -26.39 0.78 -22.28
CA ILE A 820 -25.55 1.02 -23.46
C ILE A 820 -26.07 0.17 -24.61
N GLU A 821 -26.54 0.83 -25.67
CA GLU A 821 -26.95 0.20 -26.92
C GLU A 821 -25.83 0.29 -27.94
N LEU A 822 -25.55 -0.83 -28.60
CA LEU A 822 -24.49 -0.93 -29.59
C LEU A 822 -25.04 -1.34 -30.96
N ASP A 823 -24.92 -0.46 -31.95
CA ASP A 823 -25.32 -0.69 -33.34
C ASP A 823 -24.09 -0.89 -34.22
N VAL A 824 -24.05 -1.97 -35.01
CA VAL A 824 -22.92 -2.25 -35.90
C VAL A 824 -23.25 -2.61 -37.31
N ASN A 825 -22.55 -1.92 -38.21
CA ASN A 825 -22.66 -2.05 -39.66
C ASN A 825 -24.12 -1.98 -40.13
N ASN A 826 -24.99 -1.26 -39.39
CA ASN A 826 -26.44 -1.21 -39.60
C ASN A 826 -27.11 -2.60 -39.68
N ARG A 827 -26.54 -3.63 -39.03
CA ARG A 827 -27.06 -5.01 -39.02
C ARG A 827 -27.73 -5.30 -37.68
N LYS A 828 -29.07 -5.15 -37.62
CA LYS A 828 -29.89 -5.38 -36.41
C LYS A 828 -29.59 -6.67 -35.63
N ALA A 829 -29.18 -7.75 -36.30
CA ALA A 829 -28.89 -9.04 -35.68
C ALA A 829 -27.63 -9.07 -34.78
N LEU A 830 -26.76 -8.05 -34.87
CA LEU A 830 -25.52 -7.93 -34.07
C LEU A 830 -25.61 -6.83 -33.01
N ASN A 831 -26.80 -6.27 -32.79
CA ASN A 831 -27.00 -5.22 -31.80
C ASN A 831 -27.07 -5.84 -30.40
N THR A 832 -26.36 -5.24 -29.45
CA THR A 832 -26.31 -5.69 -28.06
C THR A 832 -26.70 -4.53 -27.16
N SER A 833 -27.46 -4.82 -26.11
CA SER A 833 -27.85 -3.87 -25.08
C SER A 833 -27.37 -4.38 -23.73
N GLU A 834 -26.71 -3.53 -22.95
CA GLU A 834 -26.21 -3.84 -21.61
C GLU A 834 -26.76 -2.85 -20.58
N GLU A 835 -27.39 -3.35 -19.53
CA GLU A 835 -27.87 -2.55 -18.40
C GLU A 835 -26.80 -2.48 -17.29
N TRP A 836 -26.55 -1.28 -16.77
CA TRP A 836 -25.52 -0.99 -15.79
C TRP A 836 -26.09 -0.21 -14.60
N LEU A 837 -25.78 -0.65 -13.38
CA LEU A 837 -26.00 0.12 -12.16
C LEU A 837 -24.64 0.59 -11.61
N LEU A 838 -24.50 1.89 -11.40
CA LEU A 838 -23.28 2.52 -10.93
C LEU A 838 -23.50 3.18 -9.57
N CYS A 839 -22.42 3.23 -8.77
CA CYS A 839 -22.39 3.88 -7.47
C CYS A 839 -21.21 4.87 -7.42
N THR A 840 -21.47 6.09 -6.96
CA THR A 840 -20.48 7.20 -6.89
C THR A 840 -20.54 7.89 -5.52
N GLY A 841 -19.39 8.27 -4.94
CA GLY A 841 -19.28 8.94 -3.62
C GLY A 841 -18.93 8.01 -2.43
N GLY A 842 -18.44 8.57 -1.32
CA GLY A 842 -18.16 7.88 -0.04
C GLY A 842 -16.70 7.44 0.20
N HIS A 843 -15.91 8.27 0.89
CA HIS A 843 -14.74 7.81 1.64
C HIS A 843 -15.15 7.70 3.11
N GLU A 844 -14.77 6.59 3.77
CA GLU A 844 -15.08 6.23 5.17
C GLU A 844 -16.44 5.53 5.39
N ASP A 845 -16.47 4.19 5.29
CA ASP A 845 -17.08 3.34 6.33
C ASP A 845 -16.89 1.83 6.04
N ILE A 846 -16.73 1.01 7.09
CA ILE A 846 -16.75 -0.47 6.99
C ILE A 846 -18.15 -0.99 6.61
N LYS A 847 -19.20 -0.18 6.82
CA LYS A 847 -20.58 -0.44 6.34
C LYS A 847 -20.68 -0.61 4.81
N LEU A 848 -19.76 -0.04 4.04
CA LEU A 848 -19.75 -0.05 2.57
C LEU A 848 -19.74 -1.48 1.99
N LYS A 849 -19.00 -2.41 2.62
CA LYS A 849 -18.95 -3.82 2.16
C LYS A 849 -20.24 -4.58 2.43
N GLN A 850 -20.97 -4.25 3.49
CA GLN A 850 -22.20 -4.93 3.87
C GLN A 850 -23.38 -4.42 3.03
N GLU A 851 -23.49 -3.11 2.79
CA GLU A 851 -24.53 -2.53 1.92
C GLU A 851 -24.32 -2.89 0.45
N ILE A 852 -23.08 -2.87 -0.08
CA ILE A 852 -22.80 -3.34 -1.45
C ILE A 852 -23.10 -4.84 -1.59
N LYS A 853 -22.81 -5.66 -0.56
CA LYS A 853 -23.22 -7.08 -0.56
C LYS A 853 -24.74 -7.25 -0.52
N GLN A 854 -25.45 -6.41 0.24
CA GLN A 854 -26.91 -6.44 0.33
C GLN A 854 -27.54 -6.04 -1.00
N ILE A 855 -27.08 -4.93 -1.61
CA ILE A 855 -27.50 -4.43 -2.93
C ILE A 855 -27.14 -5.44 -4.03
N SER A 856 -25.94 -6.02 -3.99
CA SER A 856 -25.52 -7.08 -4.92
C SER A 856 -26.35 -8.36 -4.73
N LYS A 857 -26.78 -8.68 -3.50
CA LYS A 857 -27.72 -9.79 -3.22
C LYS A 857 -29.11 -9.48 -3.75
N GLU A 858 -29.62 -8.27 -3.55
CA GLU A 858 -30.94 -7.85 -4.06
C GLU A 858 -30.96 -7.79 -5.59
N ILE A 859 -29.89 -7.30 -6.22
CA ILE A 859 -29.72 -7.30 -7.68
C ILE A 859 -29.49 -8.72 -8.20
N GLY A 860 -28.68 -9.52 -7.51
CA GLY A 860 -28.46 -10.92 -7.82
C GLY A 860 -29.75 -11.74 -7.72
N LEU A 861 -30.60 -11.47 -6.73
CA LEU A 861 -31.94 -12.04 -6.59
C LEU A 861 -32.89 -11.54 -7.68
N LYS A 862 -32.91 -10.24 -8.00
CA LYS A 862 -33.72 -9.69 -9.10
C LYS A 862 -33.34 -10.29 -10.46
N VAL A 863 -32.05 -10.42 -10.75
CA VAL A 863 -31.54 -10.95 -12.03
C VAL A 863 -31.69 -12.47 -12.13
N ASN A 864 -31.47 -13.23 -11.05
CA ASN A 864 -31.69 -14.69 -11.07
C ASN A 864 -33.18 -15.07 -11.09
N ILE A 865 -34.07 -14.29 -10.45
CA ILE A 865 -35.50 -14.63 -10.37
C ILE A 865 -36.25 -14.18 -11.63
N LYS A 866 -35.91 -13.03 -12.23
CA LYS A 866 -36.56 -12.52 -13.46
C LYS A 866 -36.52 -13.51 -14.63
N ASN A 867 -35.48 -14.34 -14.71
CA ASN A 867 -35.28 -15.29 -15.81
C ASN A 867 -35.58 -16.75 -15.44
N ARG A 868 -36.21 -17.03 -14.28
CA ARG A 868 -36.56 -18.39 -13.85
C ARG A 868 -38.07 -18.56 -13.72
N THR A 869 -38.54 -19.75 -14.11
CA THR A 869 -39.91 -20.20 -13.94
C THR A 869 -40.14 -20.59 -12.48
N VAL A 870 -40.47 -19.61 -11.63
CA VAL A 870 -40.64 -19.82 -10.18
C VAL A 870 -41.94 -19.24 -9.63
N ILE A 871 -42.73 -18.56 -10.46
CA ILE A 871 -44.02 -18.01 -10.03
C ILE A 871 -45.11 -19.02 -10.39
N PRO A 872 -45.87 -19.54 -9.43
CA PRO A 872 -46.98 -20.43 -9.75
C PRO A 872 -48.01 -19.67 -10.58
N ASN A 873 -48.52 -20.31 -11.64
CA ASN A 873 -49.54 -19.73 -12.50
C ASN A 873 -50.95 -19.98 -11.93
N LYS A 874 -51.98 -19.32 -12.48
CA LYS A 874 -53.36 -19.39 -11.97
C LYS A 874 -53.93 -20.84 -11.94
N SER A 875 -53.49 -21.73 -12.84
CA SER A 875 -53.84 -23.16 -12.78
C SER A 875 -53.15 -23.95 -11.65
N LEU A 876 -52.13 -23.37 -11.01
CA LEU A 876 -51.26 -23.95 -9.97
C LEU A 876 -50.54 -25.25 -10.37
N ASN A 877 -50.61 -25.64 -11.65
CA ASN A 877 -49.98 -26.85 -12.17
C ASN A 877 -48.61 -26.60 -12.81
N ASP A 878 -48.24 -25.33 -13.03
CA ASP A 878 -46.98 -24.91 -13.66
C ASP A 878 -46.39 -23.67 -12.98
N PHE A 879 -45.06 -23.52 -13.11
CA PHE A 879 -44.33 -22.31 -12.75
C PHE A 879 -43.93 -21.54 -14.01
N VAL A 880 -44.12 -20.22 -13.99
CA VAL A 880 -43.84 -19.31 -15.11
C VAL A 880 -42.91 -18.17 -14.66
N ARG A 881 -42.37 -17.42 -15.63
CA ARG A 881 -41.56 -16.22 -15.34
C ARG A 881 -42.47 -15.04 -14.99
N ALA A 882 -41.94 -14.10 -14.22
CA ALA A 882 -42.72 -12.94 -13.79
C ALA A 882 -43.17 -12.04 -14.96
N ASP A 883 -42.38 -11.93 -16.03
CA ASP A 883 -42.69 -11.11 -17.22
C ASP A 883 -43.60 -11.80 -18.25
N GLU A 884 -43.95 -13.06 -18.02
CA GLU A 884 -44.98 -13.79 -18.78
C GLU A 884 -46.39 -13.54 -18.21
N LEU A 885 -46.47 -12.90 -17.04
CA LEU A 885 -47.72 -12.64 -16.34
C LEU A 885 -48.17 -11.18 -16.47
N TYR A 886 -49.49 -11.00 -16.44
CA TYR A 886 -50.16 -9.71 -16.48
C TYR A 886 -50.89 -9.44 -15.15
N ASP A 887 -50.96 -8.16 -14.76
CA ASP A 887 -51.75 -7.72 -13.61
C ASP A 887 -53.24 -7.76 -13.97
N ARG A 888 -54.00 -8.61 -13.27
CA ARG A 888 -55.45 -8.76 -13.50
C ARG A 888 -56.23 -7.47 -13.20
N ASN A 889 -55.68 -6.57 -12.38
CA ASN A 889 -56.37 -5.34 -12.02
C ASN A 889 -56.29 -4.27 -13.12
N GLU A 890 -55.45 -4.48 -14.14
CA GLU A 890 -55.39 -3.62 -15.31
C GLU A 890 -56.57 -3.98 -16.26
N PRO A 891 -57.48 -3.05 -16.57
CA PRO A 891 -58.70 -3.34 -17.33
C PRO A 891 -58.48 -3.92 -18.73
N LEU A 892 -57.49 -3.45 -19.48
CA LEU A 892 -57.15 -3.92 -20.82
C LEU A 892 -56.63 -5.36 -20.76
N PHE A 893 -55.68 -5.65 -19.88
CA PHE A 893 -55.15 -7.02 -19.71
C PHE A 893 -56.24 -7.98 -19.26
N HIS A 894 -57.08 -7.56 -18.30
CA HIS A 894 -58.19 -8.37 -17.83
C HIS A 894 -59.14 -8.76 -18.95
N LYS A 895 -59.47 -7.82 -19.85
CA LYS A 895 -60.42 -8.04 -20.94
C LYS A 895 -59.85 -8.94 -22.03
N ILE A 896 -58.60 -8.73 -22.41
CA ILE A 896 -57.95 -9.44 -23.50
C ILE A 896 -57.60 -10.87 -23.10
N PHE A 897 -57.04 -11.06 -21.91
CA PHE A 897 -56.54 -12.36 -21.44
C PHE A 897 -57.51 -13.09 -20.49
N ALA A 898 -58.75 -12.61 -20.29
CA ALA A 898 -59.70 -13.05 -19.24
C ALA A 898 -59.78 -14.58 -18.96
N ASN A 899 -59.57 -15.40 -19.99
CA ASN A 899 -59.71 -16.85 -19.96
C ASN A 899 -58.39 -17.61 -20.19
N GLU A 900 -57.26 -16.92 -20.20
CA GLU A 900 -55.93 -17.50 -20.39
C GLU A 900 -55.21 -17.65 -19.04
N ASP A 901 -54.31 -18.63 -18.97
CA ASP A 901 -53.43 -18.85 -17.83
C ASP A 901 -52.23 -17.90 -17.91
N LYS A 902 -52.49 -16.59 -17.93
CA LYS A 902 -51.49 -15.51 -18.07
C LYS A 902 -51.55 -14.50 -16.92
N PHE A 903 -52.25 -14.82 -15.83
CA PHE A 903 -52.41 -13.94 -14.68
C PHE A 903 -51.79 -14.55 -13.43
N LEU A 904 -51.29 -13.68 -12.55
CA LEU A 904 -50.86 -14.06 -11.22
C LEU A 904 -52.01 -14.73 -10.42
N PRO A 905 -51.79 -15.81 -9.66
CA PRO A 905 -52.80 -16.41 -8.77
C PRO A 905 -53.37 -15.41 -7.78
N LEU A 906 -54.66 -15.56 -7.44
CA LEU A 906 -55.38 -14.62 -6.57
C LEU A 906 -54.71 -14.48 -5.20
N GLU A 907 -54.11 -15.55 -4.70
CA GLU A 907 -53.38 -15.64 -3.43
C GLU A 907 -52.13 -14.74 -3.42
N LEU A 908 -51.57 -14.46 -4.60
CA LEU A 908 -50.38 -13.63 -4.79
C LEU A 908 -50.71 -12.21 -5.26
N GLN A 909 -51.98 -11.86 -5.48
CA GLN A 909 -52.40 -10.52 -5.93
C GLN A 909 -52.54 -9.50 -4.79
N ASN A 910 -51.81 -9.65 -3.68
CA ASN A 910 -51.75 -8.62 -2.66
C ASN A 910 -50.78 -7.49 -3.07
N ARG A 911 -50.97 -6.28 -2.51
CA ARG A 911 -50.18 -5.09 -2.86
C ARG A 911 -48.67 -5.31 -2.75
N VAL A 912 -48.22 -6.02 -1.71
CA VAL A 912 -46.79 -6.28 -1.47
C VAL A 912 -46.21 -7.18 -2.57
N CYS A 913 -46.92 -8.25 -2.93
CA CYS A 913 -46.52 -9.16 -4.00
C CYS A 913 -46.57 -8.49 -5.38
N LEU A 914 -47.60 -7.69 -5.69
CA LEU A 914 -47.67 -6.94 -6.96
C LEU A 914 -46.53 -5.92 -7.10
N GLU A 915 -46.18 -5.22 -6.04
CA GLU A 915 -45.02 -4.32 -6.03
C GLU A 915 -43.69 -5.08 -6.19
N ALA A 916 -43.52 -6.21 -5.48
CA ALA A 916 -42.32 -7.03 -5.57
C ALA A 916 -42.16 -7.69 -6.95
N LEU A 917 -43.23 -8.25 -7.51
CA LEU A 917 -43.24 -8.93 -8.81
C LEU A 917 -43.13 -7.93 -9.97
N GLY A 918 -43.69 -6.74 -9.83
CA GLY A 918 -43.49 -5.63 -10.78
C GLY A 918 -42.01 -5.27 -10.93
N ARG A 919 -41.24 -5.31 -9.84
CA ARG A 919 -39.79 -5.04 -9.87
C ARG A 919 -38.97 -6.12 -10.57
N ILE A 920 -39.55 -7.29 -10.87
CA ILE A 920 -38.90 -8.40 -11.56
C ILE A 920 -39.59 -8.78 -12.88
N GLY A 921 -40.50 -7.96 -13.39
CA GLY A 921 -41.00 -8.06 -14.77
C GLY A 921 -42.51 -8.19 -14.96
N LEU A 922 -43.30 -8.35 -13.90
CA LEU A 922 -44.77 -8.42 -14.00
C LEU A 922 -45.34 -7.21 -14.75
N LYS A 923 -46.15 -7.46 -15.78
CA LYS A 923 -46.75 -6.41 -16.62
C LYS A 923 -47.94 -5.78 -15.92
N ARG A 924 -47.69 -4.63 -15.28
CA ARG A 924 -48.67 -3.93 -14.42
C ARG A 924 -49.32 -2.72 -15.06
N LEU A 925 -48.76 -2.20 -16.15
CA LEU A 925 -49.22 -1.00 -16.82
C LEU A 925 -49.19 -1.21 -18.33
N VAL A 926 -50.12 -0.58 -19.02
CA VAL A 926 -50.16 -0.54 -20.48
C VAL A 926 -49.16 0.49 -20.99
N ASN A 927 -48.08 0.02 -21.61
CA ASN A 927 -47.13 0.80 -22.39
C ASN A 927 -47.13 0.33 -23.86
N GLN A 928 -46.36 1.01 -24.71
CA GLN A 928 -46.29 0.71 -26.15
C GLN A 928 -46.00 -0.77 -26.45
N GLN A 929 -45.09 -1.41 -25.70
CA GLN A 929 -44.73 -2.80 -25.91
C GLN A 929 -45.85 -3.76 -25.49
N THR A 930 -46.39 -3.60 -24.29
CA THR A 930 -47.49 -4.44 -23.79
C THR A 930 -48.78 -4.26 -24.60
N PHE A 931 -48.97 -3.08 -25.21
CA PHE A 931 -50.09 -2.80 -26.11
C PHE A 931 -49.92 -3.57 -27.43
N ILE A 932 -48.71 -3.60 -28.00
CA ILE A 932 -48.40 -4.40 -29.19
C ILE A 932 -48.61 -5.90 -28.89
N GLU A 933 -48.18 -6.39 -27.73
CA GLU A 933 -48.40 -7.78 -27.33
C GLU A 933 -49.88 -8.14 -27.23
N CYS A 934 -50.69 -7.25 -26.66
CA CYS A 934 -52.14 -7.41 -26.63
C CYS A 934 -52.74 -7.48 -28.05
N ALA A 935 -52.26 -6.65 -28.97
CA ALA A 935 -52.71 -6.68 -30.38
C ALA A 935 -52.29 -7.98 -31.09
N VAL A 936 -51.09 -8.49 -30.82
CA VAL A 936 -50.62 -9.78 -31.35
C VAL A 936 -51.45 -10.93 -30.79
N GLU A 937 -51.82 -10.89 -29.51
CA GLU A 937 -52.69 -11.91 -28.92
C GLU A 937 -54.05 -11.95 -29.60
N ILE A 938 -54.69 -10.80 -29.79
CA ILE A 938 -55.99 -10.75 -30.47
C ILE A 938 -55.88 -11.29 -31.89
N LYS A 939 -54.81 -10.96 -32.61
CA LYS A 939 -54.54 -11.54 -33.93
C LYS A 939 -54.44 -13.08 -33.86
N SER A 940 -53.74 -13.62 -32.87
CA SER A 940 -53.64 -15.07 -32.64
C SER A 940 -55.00 -15.71 -32.32
N GLN A 941 -55.83 -15.06 -31.52
CA GLN A 941 -57.20 -15.50 -31.20
C GLN A 941 -58.11 -15.50 -32.45
N ILE A 942 -57.91 -14.57 -33.40
CA ILE A 942 -58.59 -14.56 -34.70
C ILE A 942 -58.12 -15.74 -35.56
N GLU A 943 -56.81 -15.97 -35.62
CA GLU A 943 -56.19 -16.98 -36.50
C GLU A 943 -56.43 -18.42 -36.02
N SER A 944 -56.50 -18.65 -34.70
CA SER A 944 -56.72 -19.98 -34.11
C SER A 944 -58.17 -20.48 -34.23
N GLY A 945 -59.15 -19.57 -34.30
CA GLY A 945 -60.58 -19.92 -34.38
C GLY A 945 -61.16 -20.53 -33.10
N GLU A 946 -60.41 -20.59 -32.00
CA GLU A 946 -60.82 -21.18 -30.72
C GLU A 946 -61.86 -20.33 -29.96
N PHE A 947 -62.02 -19.05 -30.33
CA PHE A 947 -62.92 -18.11 -29.68
C PHE A 947 -64.07 -17.68 -30.60
N PRO A 948 -65.32 -17.52 -30.09
CA PRO A 948 -66.43 -17.03 -30.88
C PRO A 948 -66.11 -15.64 -31.48
N PRO A 949 -66.47 -15.36 -32.76
CA PRO A 949 -66.14 -14.09 -33.42
C PRO A 949 -66.63 -12.85 -32.66
N GLY A 950 -67.77 -12.94 -31.96
CA GLY A 950 -68.28 -11.86 -31.12
C GLY A 950 -67.37 -11.53 -29.93
N VAL A 951 -66.77 -12.54 -29.30
CA VAL A 951 -65.85 -12.36 -28.16
C VAL A 951 -64.55 -11.71 -28.61
N VAL A 952 -64.00 -12.13 -29.75
CA VAL A 952 -62.77 -11.56 -30.30
C VAL A 952 -62.99 -10.12 -30.77
N LYS A 953 -64.15 -9.83 -31.38
CA LYS A 953 -64.55 -8.47 -31.76
C LYS A 953 -64.69 -7.56 -30.52
N ASP A 954 -65.33 -8.04 -29.46
CA ASP A 954 -65.46 -7.28 -28.22
C ASP A 954 -64.10 -7.00 -27.57
N ARG A 955 -63.19 -7.98 -27.56
CA ARG A 955 -61.80 -7.79 -27.09
C ARG A 955 -61.03 -6.79 -27.95
N ALA A 956 -61.20 -6.85 -29.29
CA ALA A 956 -60.55 -5.92 -30.22
C ALA A 956 -61.01 -4.48 -30.04
N ASN A 957 -62.27 -4.25 -29.63
CA ASN A 957 -62.79 -2.90 -29.34
C ASN A 957 -62.15 -2.23 -28.10
N TYR A 958 -61.49 -3.00 -27.23
CA TYR A 958 -60.79 -2.47 -26.06
C TYR A 958 -59.35 -2.03 -26.36
N LEU A 959 -58.76 -2.52 -27.46
CA LEU A 959 -57.52 -1.97 -28.03
C LEU A 959 -57.85 -0.77 -28.91
#